data_AF-A0A1I5YDI4-F1
#
_entry.id   AF-A0A1I5YDI4-F1
#
_cell.length_a   1.000
_cell.length_b   1.000
_cell.length_c   1.000
_cell.angle_alpha   90.00
_cell.angle_beta   90.00
_cell.angle_gamma   90.00
#
_symmetry.space_group_name_H-M   'P 1'
#
loop_
_entity.id
_entity.type
_entity.pdbx_description
1 polymer ?
#
loop_
_entity_poly.entity_id
_entity_poly.type
_entity_poly.pdbx_seq_one_letter_code
_entity_poly.pdbx_strand_id
1 'polypeptide(L)'
;MPTYTFDIYLTDPLGQFGSSAGATRTWNGAATPNGTAVITDNQSGAGGLRLEDLGAGETATATVTTPGGTSTNAVVYAEEVWTVTDTVSGETFQVATLRVDSGPATGFYTLSEETLVAGRSYTINQVDTTPNGAAGDPVFSYEDYAVGYVDGTSGGDLIDYAYTDGEGEGIDDDTASLGDTIVAGAGNDTVYGGFGSDTIEGGDGDDLIYGGNDTLTGPGPDLSETFRWNAVGGNGTNVAGGITQNTGGVDVTVSFANTGNNNTTFQIDTDDPQYVGAEGFNPNSSLYLFGNGDGQTSVTTIDFDGANADYEDHVENLTFIINDVDWGSGNHTDVVTVNAVDINGDPVTVTLSPYGADTVSGNTVTASTNANTAAQAGGAVLVEIAGPVSSVSISYANQQSGTQGIWVTDMRYDVVPSENQDDVISGGAGNDTIFGEGGDDTITGDAGADSLSGGRGDDSLVGGDGDDTLEGGEGADTLSAGAGMDFASYASSDAGVTINLANNTFSGGHATGDVSEGGIDGIIGSDFADSLTGYDQEGPDFTNEFYGGLGNDTLDGAGGADRLFGEEGDDSIIGGTGADTLDGGAGNDTIEVAQGDVVFGGDGDDLFLLTDLGEPGTDGISIDGGTGDQTGGDILDLTGAADRGTLSFTTDPITGESFGTVQLFDGSIVTFSNIDQIICFTPGTRIRTAAGWRAVETLETGDLIATQESGLSPLRWIASDRVQGDGDFAPVLIPAGTLPGQFGDLKVSPQHRILMRGPAAEMLFGVDEVFVAAIHLVGWHGIRRDPAPAVEYYHLALARHEVIFAEGAETESFFVGKSGLEGISKINLARLWAAFPHVERSEDAYGQTARLCLKAFEAKALLDRIAPLELYAPPTRETKVSA
;
A
#
# COMPACT_ATOMS: atom_id res chain seq x y z
N MET A 1 -26.71 -29.65 -18.62
CA MET A 1 -27.06 -29.32 -20.00
C MET A 1 -27.67 -27.94 -19.94
N PRO A 2 -26.92 -26.89 -20.31
CA PRO A 2 -27.47 -25.56 -20.49
C PRO A 2 -28.56 -25.59 -21.57
N THR A 3 -29.38 -24.54 -21.67
CA THR A 3 -30.42 -24.44 -22.69
C THR A 3 -30.67 -22.98 -23.04
N TYR A 4 -30.15 -22.61 -24.21
CA TYR A 4 -30.05 -21.25 -24.71
C TYR A 4 -31.29 -20.91 -25.57
N THR A 5 -31.70 -19.64 -25.60
CA THR A 5 -32.95 -19.20 -26.27
C THR A 5 -32.69 -18.11 -27.29
N PHE A 6 -32.47 -18.51 -28.54
CA PHE A 6 -32.17 -17.59 -29.63
C PHE A 6 -33.43 -17.12 -30.36
N ASP A 7 -33.45 -15.86 -30.76
CA ASP A 7 -34.39 -15.33 -31.74
C ASP A 7 -33.75 -15.49 -33.15
N ILE A 8 -34.45 -16.08 -34.11
CA ILE A 8 -33.88 -16.50 -35.40
C ILE A 8 -34.51 -15.79 -36.61
N TYR A 9 -33.70 -15.46 -37.61
CA TYR A 9 -34.21 -14.95 -38.88
C TYR A 9 -34.58 -16.12 -39.81
N LEU A 10 -35.78 -16.05 -40.39
CA LEU A 10 -36.32 -17.08 -41.30
C LEU A 10 -35.71 -17.04 -42.72
N THR A 11 -34.41 -16.78 -42.81
CA THR A 11 -33.63 -16.67 -44.05
C THR A 11 -32.37 -17.54 -43.93
N ASP A 12 -31.89 -18.04 -45.05
CA ASP A 12 -30.63 -18.77 -45.17
C ASP A 12 -29.46 -17.75 -45.32
N PRO A 13 -28.48 -17.72 -44.38
CA PRO A 13 -27.38 -16.74 -44.42
C PRO A 13 -26.39 -16.99 -45.56
N LEU A 14 -26.23 -18.23 -46.05
CA LEU A 14 -25.46 -18.53 -47.27
C LEU A 14 -26.02 -17.78 -48.48
N GLY A 15 -27.34 -17.55 -48.50
CA GLY A 15 -28.03 -16.75 -49.51
C GLY A 15 -27.79 -15.24 -49.43
N GLN A 16 -27.26 -14.72 -48.32
CA GLN A 16 -27.02 -13.30 -48.06
C GLN A 16 -25.52 -12.96 -48.08
N PHE A 17 -24.73 -13.69 -47.30
CA PHE A 17 -23.30 -13.51 -47.14
C PHE A 17 -22.52 -14.28 -48.23
N GLY A 18 -22.71 -15.59 -48.25
CA GLY A 18 -22.07 -16.50 -49.20
C GLY A 18 -20.60 -16.80 -48.89
N SER A 19 -20.06 -17.84 -49.52
CA SER A 19 -18.77 -18.44 -49.19
C SER A 19 -17.56 -17.69 -49.79
N SER A 20 -17.31 -16.43 -49.40
CA SER A 20 -16.11 -15.69 -49.82
C SER A 20 -15.72 -14.58 -48.82
N ALA A 21 -14.65 -14.82 -48.06
CA ALA A 21 -13.95 -13.84 -47.22
C ALA A 21 -13.42 -12.63 -48.02
N GLY A 22 -13.19 -11.52 -47.31
CA GLY A 22 -12.75 -10.24 -47.85
C GLY A 22 -13.81 -9.53 -48.70
N ALA A 23 -15.09 -9.86 -48.50
CA ALA A 23 -16.17 -9.39 -49.38
C ALA A 23 -17.32 -8.77 -48.58
N THR A 24 -17.53 -7.47 -48.76
CA THR A 24 -18.68 -6.77 -48.17
C THR A 24 -20.01 -7.22 -48.80
N ARG A 25 -21.04 -7.34 -47.96
CA ARG A 25 -22.41 -7.75 -48.30
C ARG A 25 -23.41 -6.85 -47.61
N THR A 26 -24.59 -6.69 -48.19
CA THR A 26 -25.70 -5.96 -47.55
C THR A 26 -26.72 -6.98 -47.06
N TRP A 27 -27.16 -6.89 -45.81
CA TRP A 27 -28.21 -7.76 -45.29
C TRP A 27 -29.55 -7.38 -45.92
N ASN A 28 -30.18 -8.32 -46.64
CA ASN A 28 -31.50 -8.13 -47.27
C ASN A 28 -32.59 -8.98 -46.59
N GLY A 29 -32.34 -9.45 -45.36
CA GLY A 29 -33.29 -10.21 -44.55
C GLY A 29 -34.38 -9.35 -43.92
N ALA A 30 -34.97 -9.85 -42.83
CA ALA A 30 -35.86 -9.06 -41.99
C ALA A 30 -35.06 -8.07 -41.12
N ALA A 31 -35.70 -7.00 -40.67
CA ALA A 31 -35.10 -5.98 -39.79
C ALA A 31 -35.17 -6.34 -38.29
N THR A 32 -35.79 -7.47 -37.98
CA THR A 32 -35.84 -8.14 -36.67
C THR A 32 -35.87 -9.65 -36.96
N PRO A 33 -35.48 -10.50 -36.01
CA PRO A 33 -35.78 -11.92 -36.06
C PRO A 33 -37.31 -12.18 -36.17
N ASN A 34 -37.69 -13.41 -36.55
CA ASN A 34 -39.10 -13.78 -36.74
C ASN A 34 -39.46 -15.27 -36.58
N GLY A 35 -38.58 -16.06 -35.97
CA GLY A 35 -38.87 -17.32 -35.28
C GLY A 35 -38.02 -17.41 -34.02
N THR A 36 -38.19 -18.45 -33.20
CA THR A 36 -37.32 -18.70 -32.01
C THR A 36 -36.73 -20.11 -32.06
N ALA A 37 -35.57 -20.30 -31.43
CA ALA A 37 -34.93 -21.60 -31.24
C ALA A 37 -34.43 -21.75 -29.79
N VAL A 38 -35.12 -22.58 -29.00
CA VAL A 38 -34.63 -22.99 -27.67
C VAL A 38 -33.76 -24.23 -27.88
N ILE A 39 -32.44 -24.09 -27.77
CA ILE A 39 -31.45 -25.15 -28.05
C ILE A 39 -30.91 -25.71 -26.74
N THR A 40 -31.02 -27.03 -26.57
CA THR A 40 -30.34 -27.78 -25.50
C THR A 40 -29.20 -28.55 -26.13
N ASP A 41 -27.96 -28.24 -25.73
CA ASP A 41 -26.82 -29.08 -26.07
C ASP A 41 -26.81 -30.37 -25.21
N ASN A 42 -26.34 -31.46 -25.80
CA ASN A 42 -26.24 -32.77 -25.17
C ASN A 42 -24.79 -33.27 -24.97
N GLN A 43 -23.79 -32.47 -25.35
CA GLN A 43 -22.36 -32.71 -25.16
C GLN A 43 -21.88 -32.20 -23.77
N SER A 44 -20.57 -32.08 -23.56
CA SER A 44 -19.98 -31.69 -22.27
C SER A 44 -18.56 -31.13 -22.42
N GLY A 45 -18.22 -30.06 -21.69
CA GLY A 45 -17.04 -29.23 -21.98
C GLY A 45 -17.28 -28.34 -23.20
N ALA A 46 -16.23 -27.77 -23.79
CA ALA A 46 -16.33 -26.82 -24.92
C ALA A 46 -17.23 -27.28 -26.09
N GLY A 47 -17.27 -28.58 -26.39
CA GLY A 47 -18.18 -29.12 -27.42
C GLY A 47 -19.66 -29.10 -27.07
N GLY A 48 -20.06 -28.65 -25.87
CA GLY A 48 -21.44 -28.39 -25.47
C GLY A 48 -21.75 -26.91 -25.23
N LEU A 49 -20.82 -26.03 -25.64
CA LEU A 49 -20.87 -24.58 -25.51
C LEU A 49 -20.85 -23.87 -26.87
N ARG A 50 -20.86 -24.62 -27.98
CA ARG A 50 -20.74 -24.13 -29.37
C ARG A 50 -21.63 -24.96 -30.30
N LEU A 51 -22.14 -24.36 -31.37
CA LEU A 51 -22.92 -25.04 -32.41
C LEU A 51 -22.00 -25.49 -33.57
N GLU A 52 -21.64 -26.77 -33.60
CA GLU A 52 -20.75 -27.36 -34.62
C GLU A 52 -21.50 -27.95 -35.82
N ASP A 53 -20.78 -28.46 -36.83
CA ASP A 53 -21.34 -29.32 -37.88
C ASP A 53 -21.66 -30.74 -37.38
N LEU A 54 -22.71 -31.35 -37.95
CA LEU A 54 -23.07 -32.75 -37.73
C LEU A 54 -21.93 -33.73 -38.12
N GLY A 55 -21.00 -33.32 -38.99
CA GLY A 55 -19.79 -34.04 -39.32
C GLY A 55 -18.64 -33.90 -38.31
N ALA A 56 -18.61 -32.84 -37.49
CA ALA A 56 -17.66 -32.67 -36.39
C ALA A 56 -18.01 -33.61 -35.23
N GLY A 57 -19.28 -33.60 -34.82
CA GLY A 57 -19.80 -34.47 -33.77
C GLY A 57 -21.22 -34.16 -33.29
N GLU A 58 -21.83 -33.07 -33.78
CA GLU A 58 -22.94 -32.37 -33.13
C GLU A 58 -24.12 -33.26 -32.69
N THR A 59 -24.60 -33.02 -31.46
CA THR A 59 -25.74 -33.67 -30.82
C THR A 59 -26.79 -32.72 -30.25
N ALA A 60 -26.63 -31.41 -30.42
CA ALA A 60 -27.59 -30.38 -30.01
C ALA A 60 -29.03 -30.66 -30.50
N THR A 61 -30.00 -30.35 -29.64
CA THR A 61 -31.43 -30.56 -29.93
C THR A 61 -32.27 -29.38 -29.51
N ALA A 62 -33.15 -28.92 -30.40
CA ALA A 62 -33.90 -27.69 -30.22
C ALA A 62 -35.43 -27.84 -30.28
N THR A 63 -36.11 -26.91 -29.63
CA THR A 63 -37.50 -26.53 -29.92
C THR A 63 -37.51 -25.26 -30.74
N VAL A 64 -37.76 -25.39 -32.05
CA VAL A 64 -37.71 -24.28 -33.01
C VAL A 64 -39.12 -23.90 -33.44
N THR A 65 -39.54 -22.66 -33.20
CA THR A 65 -40.86 -22.12 -33.53
C THR A 65 -40.78 -21.13 -34.68
N THR A 66 -41.57 -21.37 -35.73
CA THR A 66 -41.67 -20.48 -36.88
C THR A 66 -43.14 -20.22 -37.24
N PRO A 67 -43.47 -19.23 -38.09
CA PRO A 67 -44.80 -19.07 -38.68
C PRO A 67 -45.28 -20.27 -39.52
N GLY A 68 -44.39 -21.21 -39.87
CA GLY A 68 -44.73 -22.50 -40.49
C GLY A 68 -45.18 -23.58 -39.49
N GLY A 69 -44.83 -23.41 -38.21
CA GLY A 69 -45.09 -24.35 -37.11
C GLY A 69 -43.87 -24.52 -36.20
N THR A 70 -44.03 -25.32 -35.15
CA THR A 70 -42.98 -25.63 -34.17
C THR A 70 -42.47 -27.05 -34.33
N SER A 71 -41.15 -27.22 -34.40
CA SER A 71 -40.44 -28.47 -34.16
C SER A 71 -40.05 -28.58 -32.68
N THR A 72 -40.03 -29.79 -32.12
CA THR A 72 -39.65 -30.08 -30.72
C THR A 72 -38.66 -31.24 -30.71
N ASN A 73 -37.57 -31.11 -29.95
CA ASN A 73 -36.46 -32.06 -29.89
C ASN A 73 -35.95 -32.45 -31.30
N ALA A 74 -35.87 -31.47 -32.22
CA ALA A 74 -35.23 -31.66 -33.51
C ALA A 74 -33.72 -31.52 -33.34
N VAL A 75 -32.94 -32.39 -34.00
CA VAL A 75 -31.48 -32.21 -34.09
C VAL A 75 -31.20 -30.91 -34.86
N VAL A 76 -30.26 -30.13 -34.32
CA VAL A 76 -29.76 -28.88 -34.91
C VAL A 76 -28.24 -28.87 -34.94
N TYR A 77 -27.68 -28.08 -35.86
CA TYR A 77 -26.24 -27.92 -36.07
C TYR A 77 -25.99 -26.73 -37.01
N ALA A 78 -24.74 -26.25 -37.08
CA ALA A 78 -24.30 -25.24 -38.03
C ALA A 78 -23.80 -25.90 -39.32
N GLU A 79 -24.34 -25.53 -40.49
CA GLU A 79 -23.78 -26.00 -41.78
C GLU A 79 -22.66 -25.09 -42.29
N GLU A 80 -22.73 -23.80 -41.97
CA GLU A 80 -21.71 -22.77 -42.24
C GLU A 80 -21.69 -21.74 -41.11
N VAL A 81 -20.54 -21.10 -40.89
CA VAL A 81 -20.34 -19.99 -39.95
C VAL A 81 -19.54 -18.88 -40.66
N TRP A 82 -19.88 -17.61 -40.41
CA TRP A 82 -19.17 -16.43 -40.92
C TRP A 82 -18.77 -15.52 -39.77
N THR A 83 -17.51 -15.11 -39.70
CA THR A 83 -17.09 -13.96 -38.89
C THR A 83 -17.26 -12.69 -39.74
N VAL A 84 -18.02 -11.70 -39.26
CA VAL A 84 -18.40 -10.50 -40.01
C VAL A 84 -18.24 -9.22 -39.18
N THR A 85 -17.75 -8.15 -39.79
CA THR A 85 -17.71 -6.81 -39.18
C THR A 85 -18.85 -5.94 -39.71
N ASP A 86 -19.61 -5.26 -38.85
CA ASP A 86 -20.55 -4.21 -39.29
C ASP A 86 -19.77 -3.00 -39.86
N THR A 87 -20.16 -2.52 -41.04
CA THR A 87 -19.47 -1.39 -41.70
C THR A 87 -19.90 0.00 -41.20
N VAL A 88 -20.64 0.09 -40.10
CA VAL A 88 -21.13 1.37 -39.54
C VAL A 88 -20.80 1.58 -38.07
N SER A 89 -20.90 0.55 -37.23
CA SER A 89 -20.47 0.59 -35.84
C SER A 89 -19.01 0.14 -35.76
N GLY A 90 -18.76 -1.17 -35.78
CA GLY A 90 -17.40 -1.73 -35.80
C GLY A 90 -17.30 -3.14 -35.23
N GLU A 91 -18.34 -3.60 -34.52
CA GLU A 91 -18.40 -4.93 -33.90
C GLU A 91 -18.10 -6.02 -34.92
N THR A 92 -17.39 -7.05 -34.48
CA THR A 92 -16.99 -8.20 -35.30
C THR A 92 -17.44 -9.50 -34.65
N PHE A 93 -18.59 -9.98 -35.11
CA PHE A 93 -19.36 -11.08 -34.53
C PHE A 93 -19.56 -12.20 -35.56
N GLN A 94 -20.19 -13.30 -35.15
CA GLN A 94 -20.48 -14.45 -36.00
C GLN A 94 -21.95 -14.56 -36.41
N VAL A 95 -22.13 -15.17 -37.58
CA VAL A 95 -23.41 -15.52 -38.18
C VAL A 95 -23.35 -17.00 -38.55
N ALA A 96 -24.41 -17.76 -38.31
CA ALA A 96 -24.43 -19.20 -38.55
C ALA A 96 -25.69 -19.73 -39.25
N THR A 97 -25.49 -20.72 -40.12
CA THR A 97 -26.57 -21.47 -40.75
C THR A 97 -27.15 -22.48 -39.76
N LEU A 98 -28.11 -22.06 -38.93
CA LEU A 98 -28.88 -22.98 -38.09
C LEU A 98 -29.72 -23.91 -38.95
N ARG A 99 -29.29 -25.17 -39.07
CA ARG A 99 -30.03 -26.21 -39.77
C ARG A 99 -30.92 -26.97 -38.79
N VAL A 100 -32.19 -27.14 -39.16
CA VAL A 100 -33.19 -27.87 -38.36
C VAL A 100 -33.62 -29.10 -39.13
N ASP A 101 -33.17 -30.28 -38.71
CA ASP A 101 -33.21 -31.47 -39.57
C ASP A 101 -34.53 -32.28 -39.49
N SER A 102 -35.51 -31.84 -38.68
CA SER A 102 -36.83 -32.49 -38.60
C SER A 102 -37.99 -31.61 -38.09
N GLY A 103 -39.22 -32.08 -38.34
CA GLY A 103 -40.47 -31.51 -37.84
C GLY A 103 -41.06 -30.37 -38.69
N PRO A 104 -42.12 -29.67 -38.21
CA PRO A 104 -42.76 -28.58 -38.95
C PRO A 104 -41.85 -27.41 -39.32
N ALA A 105 -40.81 -27.15 -38.53
CA ALA A 105 -39.78 -26.13 -38.77
C ALA A 105 -38.51 -26.72 -39.42
N THR A 106 -38.62 -27.77 -40.25
CA THR A 106 -37.46 -28.27 -41.00
C THR A 106 -36.97 -27.20 -41.99
N GLY A 107 -35.73 -26.75 -41.89
CA GLY A 107 -35.22 -25.65 -42.70
C GLY A 107 -33.77 -25.26 -42.40
N PHE A 108 -33.36 -24.16 -43.03
CA PHE A 108 -32.10 -23.44 -42.81
C PHE A 108 -32.49 -22.01 -42.38
N TYR A 109 -31.88 -21.52 -41.31
CA TYR A 109 -32.17 -20.25 -40.68
C TYR A 109 -30.87 -19.51 -40.34
N THR A 110 -30.96 -18.21 -40.05
CA THR A 110 -29.81 -17.43 -39.54
C THR A 110 -29.90 -17.38 -38.03
N LEU A 111 -28.90 -17.96 -37.37
CA LEU A 111 -28.38 -17.44 -36.11
C LEU A 111 -27.36 -16.35 -36.44
N SER A 112 -27.24 -15.40 -35.54
CA SER A 112 -26.34 -14.26 -35.56
C SER A 112 -26.23 -13.88 -34.10
N GLU A 113 -25.02 -13.61 -33.61
CA GLU A 113 -24.81 -13.02 -32.29
C GLU A 113 -25.56 -11.66 -32.30
N GLU A 114 -24.97 -10.68 -32.98
CA GLU A 114 -25.57 -9.34 -33.15
C GLU A 114 -26.83 -9.28 -34.05
N THR A 115 -27.67 -8.27 -33.80
CA THR A 115 -28.92 -7.95 -34.50
C THR A 115 -28.68 -7.42 -35.92
N LEU A 116 -28.81 -8.31 -36.92
CA LEU A 116 -28.68 -7.98 -38.35
C LEU A 116 -29.67 -6.91 -38.85
N VAL A 117 -29.17 -5.69 -39.05
CA VAL A 117 -29.92 -4.50 -39.47
C VAL A 117 -30.21 -4.51 -40.98
N ALA A 118 -31.50 -4.49 -41.35
CA ALA A 118 -31.91 -4.57 -42.76
C ALA A 118 -31.42 -3.39 -43.60
N GLY A 119 -30.59 -3.68 -44.61
CA GLY A 119 -29.95 -2.68 -45.48
C GLY A 119 -28.61 -2.16 -44.97
N ARG A 120 -28.15 -2.57 -43.77
CA ARG A 120 -26.77 -2.41 -43.32
C ARG A 120 -25.85 -3.32 -44.14
N SER A 121 -24.57 -2.97 -44.19
CA SER A 121 -23.56 -3.79 -44.85
C SER A 121 -22.52 -4.28 -43.87
N TYR A 122 -22.04 -5.49 -44.11
CA TYR A 122 -21.15 -6.26 -43.26
C TYR A 122 -19.98 -6.76 -44.11
N THR A 123 -18.76 -6.74 -43.59
CA THR A 123 -17.58 -7.29 -44.25
C THR A 123 -17.34 -8.70 -43.75
N ILE A 124 -17.35 -9.69 -44.65
CA ILE A 124 -17.02 -11.07 -44.29
C ILE A 124 -15.52 -11.18 -44.10
N ASN A 125 -15.08 -11.41 -42.87
CA ASN A 125 -13.68 -11.59 -42.50
C ASN A 125 -13.26 -13.04 -42.75
N GLN A 126 -14.05 -13.98 -42.21
CA GLN A 126 -13.85 -15.41 -42.37
C GLN A 126 -15.19 -16.10 -42.71
N VAL A 127 -15.10 -17.30 -43.29
CA VAL A 127 -16.24 -18.19 -43.47
C VAL A 127 -15.75 -19.63 -43.42
N ASP A 128 -16.38 -20.45 -42.59
CA ASP A 128 -16.23 -21.90 -42.60
C ASP A 128 -17.49 -22.60 -43.14
N THR A 129 -17.31 -23.84 -43.58
CA THR A 129 -18.33 -24.70 -44.20
C THR A 129 -18.35 -26.13 -43.64
N THR A 130 -17.59 -26.35 -42.56
CA THR A 130 -17.53 -27.54 -41.72
C THR A 130 -17.16 -27.14 -40.28
N PRO A 131 -17.90 -26.21 -39.63
CA PRO A 131 -17.58 -25.64 -38.31
C PRO A 131 -17.22 -26.70 -37.25
N ASN A 132 -16.04 -26.55 -36.62
CA ASN A 132 -15.44 -27.52 -35.71
C ASN A 132 -14.46 -26.84 -34.74
N GLY A 133 -14.92 -26.52 -33.53
CA GLY A 133 -14.12 -25.81 -32.53
C GLY A 133 -12.95 -26.67 -32.04
N ALA A 134 -13.13 -27.99 -32.00
CA ALA A 134 -12.07 -28.94 -31.65
C ALA A 134 -10.94 -29.04 -32.72
N ALA A 135 -11.12 -28.44 -33.89
CA ALA A 135 -10.08 -28.27 -34.92
C ALA A 135 -9.43 -26.87 -34.92
N GLY A 136 -10.02 -25.90 -34.20
CA GLY A 136 -9.68 -24.48 -34.30
C GLY A 136 -10.34 -23.75 -35.47
N ASP A 137 -11.41 -24.32 -36.03
CA ASP A 137 -12.23 -23.68 -37.06
C ASP A 137 -13.33 -22.80 -36.39
N PRO A 138 -13.78 -21.68 -37.00
CA PRO A 138 -14.84 -20.84 -36.43
C PRO A 138 -16.14 -21.60 -36.15
N VAL A 139 -16.74 -21.32 -35.01
CA VAL A 139 -17.96 -21.96 -34.49
C VAL A 139 -18.79 -20.94 -33.75
N PHE A 140 -20.09 -20.88 -34.06
CA PHE A 140 -21.05 -20.05 -33.34
C PHE A 140 -21.10 -20.48 -31.89
N SER A 141 -20.99 -19.52 -30.99
CA SER A 141 -20.92 -19.79 -29.56
C SER A 141 -22.30 -19.99 -28.94
N TYR A 142 -22.30 -20.46 -27.71
CA TYR A 142 -23.36 -20.23 -26.74
C TYR A 142 -22.81 -19.60 -25.45
N GLU A 143 -21.51 -19.23 -25.43
CA GLU A 143 -20.81 -18.64 -24.28
C GLU A 143 -21.26 -17.16 -24.20
N ASP A 144 -21.21 -16.45 -25.32
CA ASP A 144 -21.79 -15.14 -25.66
C ASP A 144 -23.36 -15.10 -25.67
N TYR A 145 -23.99 -16.04 -24.97
CA TYR A 145 -25.43 -16.10 -24.63
C TYR A 145 -25.68 -16.86 -23.31
N ALA A 146 -24.65 -16.97 -22.47
CA ALA A 146 -24.80 -17.28 -21.07
C ALA A 146 -25.21 -15.99 -20.33
N VAL A 147 -26.01 -16.12 -19.28
CA VAL A 147 -26.26 -15.00 -18.38
C VAL A 147 -24.97 -14.74 -17.59
N GLY A 148 -24.64 -13.48 -17.38
CA GLY A 148 -23.34 -13.05 -16.84
C GLY A 148 -22.18 -13.09 -17.85
N TYR A 149 -22.45 -12.66 -19.09
CA TYR A 149 -21.44 -12.36 -20.09
C TYR A 149 -21.82 -11.03 -20.77
N VAL A 150 -20.89 -10.07 -20.88
CA VAL A 150 -21.16 -8.68 -21.29
C VAL A 150 -20.12 -8.18 -22.30
N ASP A 151 -20.54 -7.96 -23.55
CA ASP A 151 -19.66 -7.43 -24.61
C ASP A 151 -19.71 -5.88 -24.69
N GLY A 152 -18.52 -5.27 -24.72
CA GLY A 152 -18.26 -3.87 -25.10
C GLY A 152 -18.26 -3.67 -26.62
N THR A 153 -17.85 -2.49 -27.10
CA THR A 153 -17.95 -2.15 -28.54
C THR A 153 -16.61 -2.04 -29.27
N SER A 154 -16.31 -0.88 -29.86
CA SER A 154 -15.06 -0.57 -30.56
C SER A 154 -14.74 0.93 -30.46
N GLY A 155 -15.12 1.54 -29.33
CA GLY A 155 -14.49 2.77 -28.88
C GLY A 155 -15.20 3.50 -27.74
N GLY A 156 -14.64 3.45 -26.54
CA GLY A 156 -14.86 4.43 -25.47
C GLY A 156 -16.17 4.20 -24.71
N ASP A 157 -16.32 2.99 -24.17
CA ASP A 157 -17.50 2.55 -23.43
C ASP A 157 -17.42 2.81 -21.91
N LEU A 158 -18.59 2.75 -21.27
CA LEU A 158 -18.75 2.83 -19.82
C LEU A 158 -19.64 1.65 -19.43
N ILE A 159 -19.02 0.58 -18.96
CA ILE A 159 -19.68 -0.68 -18.61
C ILE A 159 -19.99 -0.60 -17.11
N ASP A 160 -21.17 -0.08 -16.78
CA ASP A 160 -21.72 0.07 -15.43
C ASP A 160 -23.13 -0.55 -15.35
N TYR A 161 -23.80 -0.48 -14.19
CA TYR A 161 -25.20 -0.93 -13.99
C TYR A 161 -26.27 -0.30 -14.90
N ALA A 162 -25.92 0.62 -15.80
CA ALA A 162 -26.79 1.17 -16.83
C ALA A 162 -26.34 0.82 -18.26
N TYR A 163 -25.25 0.06 -18.41
CA TYR A 163 -24.85 -0.60 -19.65
C TYR A 163 -25.80 -1.78 -19.95
N THR A 164 -25.90 -2.11 -21.23
CA THR A 164 -26.57 -3.31 -21.76
C THR A 164 -26.05 -3.49 -23.17
N ASP A 165 -25.64 -4.70 -23.54
CA ASP A 165 -25.02 -5.00 -24.84
C ASP A 165 -26.03 -5.10 -26.01
N GLY A 166 -25.62 -5.71 -27.13
CA GLY A 166 -26.44 -5.89 -28.33
C GLY A 166 -27.53 -6.97 -28.17
N GLU A 167 -27.32 -7.88 -27.23
CA GLU A 167 -28.02 -9.14 -27.04
C GLU A 167 -29.14 -8.94 -25.99
N GLY A 168 -28.82 -8.23 -24.91
CA GLY A 168 -29.73 -7.80 -23.85
C GLY A 168 -29.21 -7.95 -22.41
N GLU A 169 -27.95 -8.35 -22.25
CA GLU A 169 -27.30 -8.76 -21.02
C GLU A 169 -26.51 -7.58 -20.38
N GLY A 170 -26.17 -7.69 -19.09
CA GLY A 170 -25.45 -6.65 -18.34
C GLY A 170 -25.11 -7.05 -16.89
N ILE A 171 -24.30 -6.22 -16.23
CA ILE A 171 -23.69 -6.53 -14.93
C ILE A 171 -24.73 -6.84 -13.83
N ASP A 172 -24.46 -7.85 -12.99
CA ASP A 172 -25.30 -8.32 -11.87
C ASP A 172 -26.73 -8.75 -12.28
N ASP A 173 -26.99 -9.11 -13.55
CA ASP A 173 -28.36 -9.39 -14.01
C ASP A 173 -28.91 -10.80 -13.66
N ASP A 174 -28.06 -11.76 -13.28
CA ASP A 174 -28.47 -13.02 -12.62
C ASP A 174 -28.28 -13.00 -11.10
N THR A 175 -29.37 -12.83 -10.36
CA THR A 175 -29.39 -12.92 -8.89
C THR A 175 -29.14 -14.35 -8.33
N ALA A 176 -28.49 -15.23 -9.09
CA ALA A 176 -28.10 -16.60 -8.71
C ALA A 176 -26.59 -16.88 -8.86
N SER A 177 -25.83 -15.97 -9.45
CA SER A 177 -24.36 -15.95 -9.56
C SER A 177 -24.01 -14.50 -9.89
N LEU A 178 -23.39 -13.77 -8.97
CA LEU A 178 -23.14 -12.33 -9.23
C LEU A 178 -21.97 -12.12 -10.20
N GLY A 179 -20.93 -12.97 -10.09
CA GLY A 179 -19.73 -12.85 -10.91
C GLY A 179 -19.97 -13.10 -12.39
N ASP A 180 -19.53 -12.14 -13.19
CA ASP A 180 -19.75 -11.95 -14.61
C ASP A 180 -18.47 -12.20 -15.45
N THR A 181 -18.60 -12.13 -16.79
CA THR A 181 -17.47 -12.10 -17.72
C THR A 181 -17.62 -10.93 -18.69
N ILE A 182 -16.70 -9.96 -18.62
CA ILE A 182 -16.80 -8.68 -19.34
C ILE A 182 -15.66 -8.56 -20.34
N VAL A 183 -15.96 -8.18 -21.59
CA VAL A 183 -14.97 -7.93 -22.64
C VAL A 183 -15.20 -6.54 -23.24
N ALA A 184 -14.46 -5.52 -22.79
CA ALA A 184 -14.70 -4.13 -23.22
C ALA A 184 -14.32 -3.89 -24.70
N GLY A 185 -13.27 -4.57 -25.15
CA GLY A 185 -12.96 -4.81 -26.55
C GLY A 185 -11.90 -3.89 -27.14
N ALA A 186 -12.22 -2.62 -27.36
CA ALA A 186 -11.30 -1.66 -27.99
C ALA A 186 -11.76 -0.22 -27.79
N GLY A 187 -10.96 0.63 -27.14
CA GLY A 187 -11.35 2.00 -26.88
C GLY A 187 -10.44 2.79 -25.97
N ASN A 188 -11.04 3.28 -24.89
CA ASN A 188 -10.45 3.98 -23.75
C ASN A 188 -11.57 3.89 -22.71
N ASP A 189 -11.74 2.68 -22.21
CA ASP A 189 -13.00 2.20 -21.67
C ASP A 189 -13.00 2.32 -20.13
N THR A 190 -14.18 2.20 -19.52
CA THR A 190 -14.29 2.22 -18.06
C THR A 190 -15.23 1.11 -17.62
N VAL A 191 -14.67 0.16 -16.88
CA VAL A 191 -15.31 -1.11 -16.52
C VAL A 191 -15.37 -1.22 -15.00
N TYR A 192 -16.50 -1.74 -14.52
CA TYR A 192 -16.67 -2.20 -13.15
C TYR A 192 -17.17 -3.65 -13.25
N GLY A 193 -16.51 -4.61 -12.59
CA GLY A 193 -16.94 -6.01 -12.56
C GLY A 193 -18.31 -6.13 -11.89
N GLY A 194 -18.41 -5.72 -10.63
CA GLY A 194 -19.68 -5.55 -9.92
C GLY A 194 -19.68 -6.15 -8.51
N PHE A 195 -20.32 -7.30 -8.36
CA PHE A 195 -20.27 -8.15 -7.17
C PHE A 195 -19.99 -9.60 -7.61
N GLY A 196 -19.47 -10.43 -6.72
CA GLY A 196 -19.00 -11.77 -7.09
C GLY A 196 -17.57 -11.75 -7.61
N SER A 197 -17.13 -12.88 -8.18
CA SER A 197 -15.79 -13.06 -8.75
C SER A 197 -15.86 -12.96 -10.27
N ASP A 198 -15.26 -11.91 -10.81
CA ASP A 198 -15.40 -11.50 -12.19
C ASP A 198 -14.24 -11.95 -13.09
N THR A 199 -14.47 -11.92 -14.40
CA THR A 199 -13.42 -12.11 -15.42
C THR A 199 -13.49 -11.00 -16.45
N ILE A 200 -12.49 -10.11 -16.46
CA ILE A 200 -12.52 -8.86 -17.24
C ILE A 200 -11.36 -8.81 -18.24
N GLU A 201 -11.67 -8.60 -19.52
CA GLU A 201 -10.70 -8.24 -20.57
C GLU A 201 -10.96 -6.79 -21.04
N GLY A 202 -10.02 -5.87 -20.85
CA GLY A 202 -10.09 -4.49 -21.35
C GLY A 202 -9.96 -4.44 -22.87
N GLY A 203 -8.74 -4.59 -23.39
CA GLY A 203 -8.46 -4.86 -24.80
C GLY A 203 -7.56 -3.83 -25.48
N ASP A 204 -8.08 -3.17 -26.52
CA ASP A 204 -7.31 -2.30 -27.44
C ASP A 204 -7.48 -0.79 -27.04
N GLY A 205 -7.02 -0.37 -25.86
CA GLY A 205 -7.24 0.98 -25.30
C GLY A 205 -6.27 1.42 -24.19
N ASP A 206 -6.38 2.67 -23.71
CA ASP A 206 -5.88 3.04 -22.36
C ASP A 206 -7.10 3.06 -21.42
N ASP A 207 -7.25 2.02 -20.61
CA ASP A 207 -8.51 1.65 -19.96
C ASP A 207 -8.47 1.82 -18.42
N LEU A 208 -9.66 1.89 -17.81
CA LEU A 208 -9.84 2.02 -16.36
C LEU A 208 -10.77 0.91 -15.85
N ILE A 209 -10.20 -0.05 -15.12
CA ILE A 209 -10.90 -1.25 -14.67
C ILE A 209 -10.95 -1.29 -13.14
N TYR A 210 -12.14 -1.56 -12.61
CA TYR A 210 -12.39 -1.98 -11.23
C TYR A 210 -12.95 -3.40 -11.28
N GLY A 211 -12.45 -4.29 -10.44
CA GLY A 211 -13.09 -5.58 -10.15
C GLY A 211 -14.40 -5.35 -9.39
N GLY A 212 -14.27 -4.94 -8.13
CA GLY A 212 -15.41 -4.65 -7.26
C GLY A 212 -16.28 -3.41 -7.56
N ASN A 213 -17.02 -3.02 -6.51
CA ASN A 213 -18.18 -2.12 -6.56
C ASN A 213 -17.93 -0.72 -5.97
N ASP A 214 -16.77 -0.44 -5.36
CA ASP A 214 -16.65 0.59 -4.29
C ASP A 214 -16.86 2.04 -4.78
N THR A 215 -17.09 2.23 -6.08
CA THR A 215 -17.33 3.52 -6.75
C THR A 215 -18.62 3.65 -7.57
N LEU A 216 -19.42 2.58 -7.76
CA LEU A 216 -20.60 2.59 -8.65
C LEU A 216 -21.77 3.48 -8.16
N THR A 217 -22.51 4.10 -9.10
CA THR A 217 -23.63 5.00 -8.77
C THR A 217 -24.90 4.81 -9.62
N GLY A 218 -25.33 3.55 -9.76
CA GLY A 218 -26.59 3.16 -10.41
C GLY A 218 -27.73 2.79 -9.45
N PRO A 219 -28.88 2.34 -9.99
CA PRO A 219 -29.76 1.41 -9.30
C PRO A 219 -29.18 -0.01 -9.50
N GLY A 220 -28.29 -0.44 -8.61
CA GLY A 220 -27.75 -1.81 -8.60
C GLY A 220 -28.82 -2.90 -8.36
N PRO A 221 -28.40 -4.17 -8.26
CA PRO A 221 -29.31 -5.33 -8.22
C PRO A 221 -30.41 -5.25 -7.15
N ASP A 222 -31.56 -5.90 -7.40
CA ASP A 222 -32.69 -5.96 -6.47
C ASP A 222 -32.45 -7.02 -5.38
N LEU A 223 -31.54 -6.72 -4.44
CA LEU A 223 -31.10 -7.59 -3.33
C LEU A 223 -32.24 -8.02 -2.36
N SER A 224 -33.49 -7.57 -2.57
CA SER A 224 -34.66 -7.82 -1.70
C SER A 224 -35.23 -9.25 -1.86
N GLU A 225 -34.62 -10.26 -1.24
CA GLU A 225 -35.13 -11.62 -1.23
C GLU A 225 -36.33 -11.87 -0.28
N THR A 226 -37.06 -12.95 -0.51
CA THR A 226 -38.24 -13.35 0.27
C THR A 226 -38.27 -14.85 0.55
N PHE A 227 -38.16 -15.22 1.82
CA PHE A 227 -38.48 -16.55 2.32
C PHE A 227 -40.00 -16.80 2.30
N ARG A 228 -40.42 -17.92 1.69
CA ARG A 228 -41.83 -18.23 1.35
C ARG A 228 -42.27 -19.59 1.93
N TRP A 229 -43.15 -19.58 2.95
CA TRP A 229 -43.62 -20.79 3.63
C TRP A 229 -44.38 -21.76 2.71
N ASN A 230 -45.18 -21.25 1.78
CA ASN A 230 -45.97 -22.06 0.86
C ASN A 230 -45.12 -22.82 -0.19
N ALA A 231 -43.86 -22.42 -0.40
CA ALA A 231 -42.89 -23.17 -1.21
C ALA A 231 -42.34 -24.39 -0.46
N VAL A 232 -42.26 -24.33 0.88
CA VAL A 232 -41.87 -25.45 1.75
C VAL A 232 -42.94 -26.56 1.76
N GLY A 233 -44.22 -26.17 1.68
CA GLY A 233 -45.33 -27.13 1.55
C GLY A 233 -46.73 -26.50 1.62
N GLY A 234 -47.75 -27.34 1.42
CA GLY A 234 -49.15 -26.92 1.61
C GLY A 234 -49.65 -27.06 3.06
N ASN A 235 -50.87 -26.59 3.33
CA ASN A 235 -51.49 -26.63 4.65
C ASN A 235 -51.31 -27.97 5.40
N GLY A 236 -50.88 -27.90 6.66
CA GLY A 236 -50.66 -29.03 7.56
C GLY A 236 -49.31 -29.73 7.40
N THR A 237 -48.44 -29.25 6.52
CA THR A 237 -47.07 -29.77 6.36
C THR A 237 -46.28 -29.56 7.65
N ASN A 238 -45.88 -30.65 8.31
CA ASN A 238 -45.17 -30.63 9.60
C ASN A 238 -43.69 -30.33 9.41
N VAL A 239 -43.23 -29.17 9.91
CA VAL A 239 -41.84 -28.68 9.80
C VAL A 239 -41.04 -28.83 11.09
N ALA A 240 -41.58 -29.51 12.12
CA ALA A 240 -40.94 -29.70 13.43
C ALA A 240 -39.58 -30.46 13.43
N GLY A 241 -39.05 -30.85 12.27
CA GLY A 241 -37.70 -31.39 12.11
C GLY A 241 -36.65 -30.33 11.76
N GLY A 242 -37.06 -29.07 11.55
CA GLY A 242 -36.26 -28.05 10.88
C GLY A 242 -36.43 -28.09 9.36
N ILE A 243 -36.10 -26.98 8.71
CA ILE A 243 -36.09 -26.79 7.25
C ILE A 243 -34.95 -25.83 6.87
N THR A 244 -34.54 -25.87 5.61
CA THR A 244 -33.71 -24.82 4.98
C THR A 244 -34.35 -24.48 3.63
N GLN A 245 -34.30 -23.21 3.25
CA GLN A 245 -34.72 -22.72 1.93
C GLN A 245 -33.66 -21.75 1.42
N ASN A 246 -32.94 -22.18 0.40
CA ASN A 246 -32.28 -21.25 -0.51
C ASN A 246 -33.35 -20.33 -1.11
N THR A 247 -33.13 -19.01 -1.03
CA THR A 247 -34.00 -18.03 -1.69
C THR A 247 -33.41 -17.45 -2.97
N GLY A 248 -32.09 -17.56 -3.12
CA GLY A 248 -31.19 -16.79 -3.98
C GLY A 248 -29.84 -16.83 -3.27
N GLY A 249 -29.22 -15.67 -3.03
CA GLY A 249 -27.94 -15.56 -2.31
C GLY A 249 -27.87 -16.04 -0.85
N VAL A 250 -28.99 -16.39 -0.20
CA VAL A 250 -29.01 -16.81 1.23
C VAL A 250 -29.79 -18.11 1.44
N ASP A 251 -29.22 -19.00 2.25
CA ASP A 251 -29.83 -20.24 2.74
C ASP A 251 -30.49 -20.01 4.11
N VAL A 252 -31.81 -19.78 4.12
CA VAL A 252 -32.53 -19.52 5.38
C VAL A 252 -32.87 -20.84 6.07
N THR A 253 -32.19 -21.13 7.18
CA THR A 253 -32.42 -22.30 8.02
C THR A 253 -33.38 -21.97 9.16
N VAL A 254 -34.53 -22.67 9.25
CA VAL A 254 -35.48 -22.50 10.36
C VAL A 254 -35.50 -23.74 11.25
N SER A 255 -35.19 -23.56 12.53
CA SER A 255 -35.14 -24.62 13.54
C SER A 255 -36.14 -24.39 14.70
N PHE A 256 -36.50 -25.47 15.40
CA PHE A 256 -37.64 -25.46 16.34
C PHE A 256 -37.33 -26.18 17.66
N ALA A 257 -37.54 -25.48 18.79
CA ALA A 257 -37.44 -26.04 20.13
C ALA A 257 -38.81 -26.10 20.82
N ASN A 258 -39.25 -27.31 21.21
CA ASN A 258 -40.39 -27.48 22.12
C ASN A 258 -39.93 -27.26 23.57
N THR A 259 -40.45 -26.20 24.21
CA THR A 259 -40.08 -25.75 25.55
C THR A 259 -40.89 -26.37 26.69
N GLY A 260 -41.76 -27.34 26.40
CA GLY A 260 -42.44 -28.17 27.38
C GLY A 260 -43.98 -28.07 27.39
N ASN A 261 -44.58 -27.27 26.51
CA ASN A 261 -46.03 -27.18 26.41
C ASN A 261 -46.62 -28.41 25.69
N ASN A 262 -47.76 -28.92 26.13
CA ASN A 262 -48.23 -30.24 25.68
C ASN A 262 -48.93 -30.13 24.33
N ASN A 263 -48.43 -30.87 23.33
CA ASN A 263 -48.90 -30.83 21.93
C ASN A 263 -48.57 -29.49 21.22
N THR A 264 -47.32 -29.00 21.35
CA THR A 264 -46.80 -27.98 20.44
C THR A 264 -46.83 -28.49 18.99
N THR A 265 -47.26 -27.65 18.04
CA THR A 265 -47.26 -27.95 16.60
C THR A 265 -46.48 -26.88 15.84
N PHE A 266 -45.72 -27.31 14.83
CA PHE A 266 -45.00 -26.47 13.88
C PHE A 266 -45.42 -26.90 12.47
N GLN A 267 -46.28 -26.13 11.82
CA GLN A 267 -46.88 -26.51 10.52
C GLN A 267 -46.95 -25.34 9.55
N ILE A 268 -46.84 -25.61 8.26
CA ILE A 268 -47.21 -24.63 7.22
C ILE A 268 -48.74 -24.51 7.18
N ASP A 269 -49.26 -23.28 7.13
CA ASP A 269 -50.66 -22.98 6.89
C ASP A 269 -50.82 -22.15 5.59
N THR A 270 -51.72 -22.63 4.73
CA THR A 270 -52.08 -22.02 3.45
C THR A 270 -53.59 -21.92 3.25
N ASP A 271 -54.41 -22.24 4.28
CA ASP A 271 -55.88 -22.24 4.19
C ASP A 271 -56.50 -21.09 5.00
N ASP A 272 -55.96 -20.76 6.18
CA ASP A 272 -56.47 -19.65 7.01
C ASP A 272 -55.79 -18.30 6.64
N PRO A 273 -56.56 -17.26 6.24
CA PRO A 273 -55.97 -15.99 5.78
C PRO A 273 -55.33 -15.14 6.89
N GLN A 274 -54.14 -14.61 6.59
CA GLN A 274 -53.34 -13.75 7.45
C GLN A 274 -53.58 -12.26 7.16
N TYR A 275 -53.32 -11.39 8.15
CA TYR A 275 -53.17 -9.95 7.91
C TYR A 275 -51.74 -9.63 7.45
N VAL A 276 -51.65 -8.91 6.33
CA VAL A 276 -50.39 -8.62 5.59
C VAL A 276 -50.20 -7.11 5.32
N GLY A 277 -50.88 -6.30 6.13
CA GLY A 277 -50.78 -4.84 6.20
C GLY A 277 -50.71 -4.07 4.88
N ALA A 278 -49.64 -3.29 4.73
CA ALA A 278 -49.24 -2.57 3.52
C ALA A 278 -47.99 -3.18 2.86
N GLU A 279 -47.37 -4.14 3.54
CA GLU A 279 -46.08 -4.78 3.23
C GLU A 279 -46.25 -5.84 2.14
N GLY A 280 -47.46 -6.41 2.00
CA GLY A 280 -47.88 -7.09 0.78
C GLY A 280 -47.58 -8.59 0.70
N PHE A 281 -47.12 -9.20 1.80
CA PHE A 281 -46.90 -10.65 1.93
C PHE A 281 -48.11 -11.48 1.45
N ASN A 282 -47.88 -12.75 1.10
CA ASN A 282 -48.96 -13.65 0.71
C ASN A 282 -49.85 -13.99 1.92
N PRO A 283 -51.15 -13.62 1.92
CA PRO A 283 -52.04 -13.88 3.06
C PRO A 283 -52.37 -15.37 3.26
N ASN A 284 -51.94 -16.26 2.36
CA ASN A 284 -52.07 -17.71 2.50
C ASN A 284 -50.69 -18.41 2.44
N SER A 285 -49.69 -17.81 3.09
CA SER A 285 -48.37 -18.40 3.31
C SER A 285 -47.87 -18.03 4.71
N SER A 286 -47.79 -19.02 5.60
CA SER A 286 -47.41 -18.79 6.99
C SER A 286 -46.94 -20.04 7.73
N LEU A 287 -46.11 -19.84 8.75
CA LEU A 287 -45.81 -20.83 9.79
C LEU A 287 -46.82 -20.70 10.93
N TYR A 288 -47.57 -21.76 11.19
CA TYR A 288 -48.44 -21.91 12.35
C TYR A 288 -47.69 -22.50 13.55
N LEU A 289 -47.69 -21.75 14.66
CA LEU A 289 -47.11 -22.12 15.95
C LEU A 289 -48.23 -22.31 16.98
N PHE A 290 -48.51 -23.54 17.38
CA PHE A 290 -49.60 -23.87 18.31
C PHE A 290 -49.09 -24.44 19.64
N GLY A 291 -49.85 -24.25 20.73
CA GLY A 291 -49.64 -24.92 22.02
C GLY A 291 -50.92 -25.11 22.84
N ASN A 292 -50.80 -25.83 23.97
CA ASN A 292 -51.92 -26.10 24.88
C ASN A 292 -51.47 -26.29 26.34
N GLY A 293 -51.58 -25.22 27.12
CA GLY A 293 -51.14 -25.10 28.52
C GLY A 293 -50.44 -23.77 28.81
N ASP A 294 -50.15 -23.50 30.08
CA ASP A 294 -49.49 -22.28 30.55
C ASP A 294 -47.95 -22.34 30.46
N GLY A 295 -47.33 -21.20 30.13
CA GLY A 295 -45.89 -21.04 29.99
C GLY A 295 -45.38 -21.01 28.54
N GLN A 296 -44.08 -21.26 28.35
CA GLN A 296 -43.41 -21.20 27.05
C GLN A 296 -43.89 -22.33 26.12
N THR A 297 -44.43 -21.97 24.96
CA THR A 297 -44.93 -22.86 23.91
C THR A 297 -43.80 -23.44 23.07
N SER A 298 -42.93 -22.56 22.57
CA SER A 298 -41.85 -22.85 21.65
C SER A 298 -40.77 -21.77 21.68
N VAL A 299 -39.63 -22.09 21.08
CA VAL A 299 -38.76 -21.13 20.39
C VAL A 299 -38.65 -21.59 18.94
N THR A 300 -38.81 -20.66 18.00
CA THR A 300 -38.36 -20.80 16.61
C THR A 300 -37.07 -20.01 16.48
N THR A 301 -36.05 -20.58 15.86
CA THR A 301 -34.86 -19.84 15.42
C THR A 301 -34.86 -19.81 13.89
N ILE A 302 -34.51 -18.66 13.32
CA ILE A 302 -34.29 -18.42 11.91
C ILE A 302 -32.83 -18.00 11.83
N ASP A 303 -32.01 -18.82 11.21
CA ASP A 303 -30.58 -18.63 11.01
C ASP A 303 -30.38 -18.34 9.50
N PHE A 304 -29.52 -17.38 9.17
CA PHE A 304 -29.21 -16.95 7.80
C PHE A 304 -27.74 -17.28 7.52
N ASP A 305 -27.49 -18.15 6.54
CA ASP A 305 -26.17 -18.57 6.09
C ASP A 305 -26.01 -18.17 4.60
N GLY A 306 -24.83 -17.76 4.14
CA GLY A 306 -24.56 -17.44 2.74
C GLY A 306 -24.74 -18.66 1.81
N ALA A 307 -25.29 -18.46 0.60
CA ALA A 307 -25.55 -19.58 -0.33
C ALA A 307 -24.29 -20.11 -1.04
N ASN A 308 -23.31 -19.23 -1.27
CA ASN A 308 -22.01 -19.45 -1.90
C ASN A 308 -20.99 -18.49 -1.25
N ALA A 309 -19.97 -18.01 -1.97
CA ALA A 309 -18.98 -17.06 -1.44
C ALA A 309 -19.41 -15.60 -1.62
N ASP A 310 -20.18 -15.34 -2.67
CA ASP A 310 -20.62 -14.03 -3.15
C ASP A 310 -21.58 -13.30 -2.17
N TYR A 311 -22.04 -13.97 -1.09
CA TYR A 311 -22.92 -13.37 -0.08
C TYR A 311 -22.53 -13.75 1.36
N GLU A 312 -22.75 -12.79 2.26
CA GLU A 312 -22.43 -12.87 3.68
C GLU A 312 -23.37 -13.80 4.49
N ASP A 313 -22.86 -14.30 5.63
CA ASP A 313 -23.62 -15.02 6.67
C ASP A 313 -24.58 -14.09 7.50
N HIS A 314 -25.16 -13.07 6.86
CA HIS A 314 -26.14 -12.16 7.47
C HIS A 314 -27.00 -11.41 6.43
N VAL A 315 -28.10 -10.80 6.90
CA VAL A 315 -29.02 -10.01 6.06
C VAL A 315 -29.36 -8.64 6.68
N GLU A 316 -29.90 -7.74 5.87
CA GLU A 316 -30.40 -6.41 6.25
C GLU A 316 -31.93 -6.29 6.08
N ASN A 317 -32.52 -5.22 6.64
CA ASN A 317 -33.92 -4.77 6.52
C ASN A 317 -35.03 -5.82 6.74
N LEU A 318 -34.69 -6.92 7.43
CA LEU A 318 -35.55 -8.06 7.71
C LEU A 318 -36.90 -7.66 8.32
N THR A 319 -37.95 -7.96 7.58
CA THR A 319 -39.34 -7.56 7.84
C THR A 319 -40.28 -8.77 7.74
N PHE A 320 -41.14 -8.96 8.74
CA PHE A 320 -42.22 -9.94 8.74
C PHE A 320 -43.34 -9.58 9.72
N ILE A 321 -44.49 -10.26 9.65
CA ILE A 321 -45.64 -10.01 10.54
C ILE A 321 -45.96 -11.26 11.37
N ILE A 322 -46.22 -11.04 12.66
CA ILE A 322 -46.77 -12.05 13.57
C ILE A 322 -48.25 -11.76 13.79
N ASN A 323 -49.10 -12.73 13.47
CA ASN A 323 -50.55 -12.68 13.49
C ASN A 323 -51.18 -13.53 14.60
N ASP A 324 -52.38 -13.11 15.01
CA ASP A 324 -53.17 -13.65 16.13
C ASP A 324 -52.47 -13.62 17.50
N VAL A 325 -51.78 -12.51 17.79
CA VAL A 325 -51.31 -12.18 19.14
C VAL A 325 -52.53 -11.75 19.98
N ASP A 326 -53.20 -12.71 20.61
CA ASP A 326 -54.63 -12.68 20.91
C ASP A 326 -55.01 -12.96 22.39
N TRP A 327 -56.29 -12.77 22.74
CA TRP A 327 -56.83 -12.98 24.08
C TRP A 327 -58.20 -13.67 24.12
N GLY A 328 -58.15 -14.94 24.54
CA GLY A 328 -59.29 -15.79 24.83
C GLY A 328 -59.56 -15.82 26.34
N SER A 329 -60.72 -15.33 26.77
CA SER A 329 -61.06 -15.22 28.19
C SER A 329 -61.14 -16.59 28.88
N GLY A 330 -60.14 -16.91 29.70
CA GLY A 330 -60.00 -18.22 30.36
C GLY A 330 -59.35 -19.28 29.47
N ASN A 331 -58.69 -18.90 28.38
CA ASN A 331 -58.06 -19.79 27.40
C ASN A 331 -56.59 -19.42 27.15
N HIS A 332 -56.31 -18.26 26.56
CA HIS A 332 -54.93 -17.82 26.23
C HIS A 332 -54.75 -16.32 26.43
N THR A 333 -53.49 -15.92 26.64
CA THR A 333 -53.00 -14.55 26.49
C THR A 333 -51.61 -14.67 25.89
N ASP A 334 -51.46 -14.27 24.65
CA ASP A 334 -50.23 -14.52 23.91
C ASP A 334 -49.13 -13.53 24.26
N VAL A 335 -47.91 -14.07 24.35
CA VAL A 335 -46.68 -13.33 24.63
C VAL A 335 -45.65 -13.81 23.63
N VAL A 336 -45.10 -12.89 22.84
CA VAL A 336 -44.09 -13.19 21.85
C VAL A 336 -42.89 -12.29 22.11
N THR A 337 -41.72 -12.89 22.29
CA THR A 337 -40.44 -12.17 22.37
C THR A 337 -39.63 -12.47 21.12
N VAL A 338 -39.17 -11.44 20.42
CA VAL A 338 -38.33 -11.56 19.21
C VAL A 338 -36.98 -10.93 19.51
N ASN A 339 -35.89 -11.68 19.40
CA ASN A 339 -34.52 -11.15 19.54
C ASN A 339 -33.72 -11.48 18.29
N ALA A 340 -32.85 -10.56 17.89
CA ALA A 340 -31.91 -10.72 16.78
C ALA A 340 -30.46 -10.62 17.30
N VAL A 341 -29.52 -11.25 16.61
CA VAL A 341 -28.07 -11.14 16.84
C VAL A 341 -27.32 -11.02 15.52
N ASP A 342 -26.14 -10.41 15.58
CA ASP A 342 -25.16 -10.40 14.49
C ASP A 342 -24.30 -11.68 14.50
N ILE A 343 -23.36 -11.80 13.54
CA ILE A 343 -22.43 -12.93 13.41
C ILE A 343 -21.51 -13.12 14.63
N ASN A 344 -21.26 -12.06 15.42
CA ASN A 344 -20.51 -12.13 16.67
C ASN A 344 -21.38 -12.60 17.86
N GLY A 345 -22.70 -12.67 17.68
CA GLY A 345 -23.68 -12.99 18.71
C GLY A 345 -24.09 -11.80 19.58
N ASP A 346 -23.75 -10.57 19.20
CA ASP A 346 -24.13 -9.35 19.92
C ASP A 346 -25.57 -8.90 19.55
N PRO A 347 -26.34 -8.26 20.46
CA PRO A 347 -27.79 -8.11 20.26
C PRO A 347 -28.18 -6.97 19.31
N VAL A 348 -28.81 -7.33 18.19
CA VAL A 348 -29.33 -6.41 17.18
C VAL A 348 -30.69 -5.81 17.61
N THR A 349 -30.98 -4.58 17.20
CA THR A 349 -32.20 -3.86 17.60
C THR A 349 -33.43 -4.36 16.83
N VAL A 350 -34.41 -4.90 17.57
CA VAL A 350 -35.71 -5.33 17.02
C VAL A 350 -36.77 -4.26 17.26
N THR A 351 -37.40 -3.77 16.20
CA THR A 351 -38.58 -2.90 16.28
C THR A 351 -39.85 -3.76 16.20
N LEU A 352 -40.78 -3.53 17.13
CA LEU A 352 -42.07 -4.22 17.18
C LEU A 352 -43.21 -3.20 17.09
N SER A 353 -44.02 -3.32 16.04
CA SER A 353 -45.02 -2.35 15.61
C SER A 353 -46.43 -3.00 15.56
N PRO A 354 -47.18 -3.09 16.69
CA PRO A 354 -48.55 -3.60 16.67
C PRO A 354 -49.51 -2.69 15.92
N TYR A 355 -50.29 -3.26 15.00
CA TYR A 355 -51.44 -2.57 14.38
C TYR A 355 -52.67 -2.53 15.33
N GLY A 356 -52.64 -3.34 16.40
CA GLY A 356 -53.72 -3.53 17.37
C GLY A 356 -53.65 -2.61 18.60
N ALA A 357 -53.96 -3.18 19.77
CA ALA A 357 -53.95 -2.48 21.06
C ALA A 357 -52.96 -3.12 22.05
N ASP A 358 -52.09 -3.97 21.54
CA ASP A 358 -51.23 -4.91 22.24
C ASP A 358 -49.96 -4.20 22.73
N THR A 359 -49.40 -4.68 23.84
CA THR A 359 -48.39 -3.90 24.58
C THR A 359 -46.98 -4.43 24.34
N VAL A 360 -46.12 -3.59 23.76
CA VAL A 360 -44.68 -3.84 23.60
C VAL A 360 -43.91 -3.39 24.86
N SER A 361 -42.93 -4.17 25.28
CA SER A 361 -42.00 -3.85 26.36
C SER A 361 -40.60 -4.40 26.04
N GLY A 362 -39.77 -3.55 25.43
CA GLY A 362 -38.57 -4.02 24.72
C GLY A 362 -38.95 -5.02 23.64
N ASN A 363 -38.12 -6.05 23.47
CA ASN A 363 -38.28 -7.14 22.49
C ASN A 363 -39.52 -8.04 22.68
N THR A 364 -40.46 -7.72 23.59
CA THR A 364 -41.63 -8.54 23.90
C THR A 364 -42.94 -7.82 23.64
N VAL A 365 -43.82 -8.41 22.84
CA VAL A 365 -45.24 -8.03 22.75
C VAL A 365 -46.10 -8.93 23.63
N THR A 366 -47.18 -8.38 24.20
CA THR A 366 -48.18 -9.12 24.97
C THR A 366 -49.57 -8.68 24.53
N ALA A 367 -50.44 -9.66 24.27
CA ALA A 367 -51.79 -9.45 23.77
C ALA A 367 -52.66 -8.57 24.69
N SER A 368 -53.41 -7.68 24.07
CA SER A 368 -54.46 -6.87 24.70
C SER A 368 -55.69 -7.72 25.03
N THR A 369 -56.63 -7.22 25.84
CA THR A 369 -57.85 -7.99 26.18
C THR A 369 -58.92 -7.98 25.08
N ASN A 370 -58.51 -8.00 23.81
CA ASN A 370 -59.36 -8.08 22.63
C ASN A 370 -59.17 -9.45 21.99
N ALA A 371 -60.27 -10.14 21.69
CA ALA A 371 -60.21 -11.35 20.88
C ALA A 371 -60.14 -10.97 19.39
N ASN A 372 -59.18 -11.53 18.66
CA ASN A 372 -58.92 -11.31 17.25
C ASN A 372 -59.11 -12.61 16.45
N THR A 373 -58.58 -12.62 15.23
CA THR A 373 -58.27 -13.80 14.42
C THR A 373 -57.05 -13.45 13.56
N ALA A 374 -56.32 -14.44 13.05
CA ALA A 374 -55.19 -14.29 12.13
C ALA A 374 -55.38 -13.26 10.98
N ALA A 375 -56.62 -13.11 10.49
CA ALA A 375 -56.99 -12.15 9.44
C ALA A 375 -57.21 -10.70 9.92
N GLN A 376 -57.03 -10.40 11.22
CA GLN A 376 -57.36 -9.11 11.82
C GLN A 376 -56.12 -8.37 12.33
N ALA A 377 -55.88 -7.18 11.75
CA ALA A 377 -54.88 -6.21 12.22
C ALA A 377 -54.90 -5.94 13.75
N GLY A 378 -56.05 -6.12 14.40
CA GLY A 378 -56.21 -5.92 15.85
C GLY A 378 -55.40 -6.83 16.76
N GLY A 379 -54.77 -7.88 16.20
CA GLY A 379 -53.83 -8.79 16.87
C GLY A 379 -52.62 -9.11 15.97
N ALA A 380 -52.26 -8.19 15.09
CA ALA A 380 -51.10 -8.30 14.19
C ALA A 380 -49.97 -7.37 14.66
N VAL A 381 -48.73 -7.83 14.51
CA VAL A 381 -47.51 -7.12 14.92
C VAL A 381 -46.50 -7.20 13.80
N LEU A 382 -46.15 -6.06 13.22
CA LEU A 382 -45.02 -5.94 12.30
C LEU A 382 -43.71 -6.03 13.10
N VAL A 383 -42.73 -6.75 12.56
CA VAL A 383 -41.37 -6.88 13.04
C VAL A 383 -40.45 -6.27 11.99
N GLU A 384 -39.59 -5.34 12.41
CA GLU A 384 -38.63 -4.63 11.57
C GLU A 384 -37.25 -4.72 12.25
N ILE A 385 -36.26 -5.26 11.56
CA ILE A 385 -34.87 -5.42 12.03
C ILE A 385 -33.97 -4.83 10.94
N ALA A 386 -33.19 -3.80 11.26
CA ALA A 386 -32.40 -3.09 10.25
C ALA A 386 -31.23 -3.91 9.68
N GLY A 387 -30.61 -4.74 10.50
CA GLY A 387 -29.36 -5.43 10.17
C GLY A 387 -28.14 -4.80 10.87
N PRO A 388 -26.94 -5.37 10.62
CA PRO A 388 -26.75 -6.72 10.07
C PRO A 388 -27.29 -7.78 11.03
N VAL A 389 -27.93 -8.85 10.52
CA VAL A 389 -28.49 -9.93 11.36
C VAL A 389 -28.27 -11.31 10.77
N SER A 390 -27.63 -12.20 11.54
CA SER A 390 -27.38 -13.61 11.17
C SER A 390 -28.37 -14.59 11.80
N SER A 391 -28.99 -14.24 12.95
CA SER A 391 -30.01 -15.10 13.57
C SER A 391 -31.09 -14.35 14.33
N VAL A 392 -32.34 -14.82 14.18
CA VAL A 392 -33.54 -14.31 14.85
C VAL A 392 -34.25 -15.42 15.63
N SER A 393 -34.57 -15.14 16.89
CA SER A 393 -35.27 -16.06 17.79
C SER A 393 -36.66 -15.55 18.17
N ILE A 394 -37.71 -16.27 17.75
CA ILE A 394 -39.11 -16.02 18.09
C ILE A 394 -39.52 -16.95 19.24
N SER A 395 -39.58 -16.40 20.45
CA SER A 395 -39.94 -17.09 21.69
C SER A 395 -41.41 -16.87 22.03
N TYR A 396 -42.25 -17.89 21.84
CA TYR A 396 -43.70 -17.83 22.04
C TYR A 396 -44.18 -18.47 23.35
N ALA A 397 -45.05 -17.80 24.11
CA ALA A 397 -45.60 -18.25 25.39
C ALA A 397 -47.08 -17.84 25.62
N ASN A 398 -47.76 -18.55 26.53
CA ASN A 398 -49.13 -18.28 26.96
C ASN A 398 -49.20 -18.01 28.48
N GLN A 399 -49.89 -16.94 28.90
CA GLN A 399 -50.13 -16.64 30.33
C GLN A 399 -51.39 -17.29 30.94
N GLN A 400 -52.15 -18.08 30.17
CA GLN A 400 -53.32 -18.84 30.62
C GLN A 400 -53.20 -20.34 30.28
N SER A 401 -54.12 -21.17 30.76
CA SER A 401 -53.99 -22.64 30.80
C SER A 401 -54.79 -23.39 29.72
N GLY A 402 -55.07 -22.76 28.58
CA GLY A 402 -55.88 -23.30 27.48
C GLY A 402 -55.08 -23.52 26.20
N THR A 403 -55.74 -23.47 25.04
CA THR A 403 -55.10 -23.65 23.72
C THR A 403 -54.80 -22.31 23.07
N GLN A 404 -53.63 -22.17 22.45
CA GLN A 404 -53.15 -20.93 21.83
C GLN A 404 -52.47 -21.22 20.48
N GLY A 405 -52.43 -20.23 19.58
CA GLY A 405 -51.54 -20.28 18.43
C GLY A 405 -51.37 -18.93 17.75
N ILE A 406 -50.19 -18.72 17.17
CA ILE A 406 -49.83 -17.55 16.35
C ILE A 406 -49.41 -18.02 14.96
N TRP A 407 -49.45 -17.11 13.99
CA TRP A 407 -48.97 -17.34 12.63
C TRP A 407 -47.86 -16.33 12.31
N VAL A 408 -46.76 -16.79 11.72
CA VAL A 408 -45.69 -15.93 11.20
C VAL A 408 -45.80 -15.92 9.67
N THR A 409 -45.85 -14.74 9.05
CA THR A 409 -45.92 -14.61 7.58
C THR A 409 -44.63 -15.04 6.90
N ASP A 410 -44.64 -15.07 5.57
CA ASP A 410 -43.42 -14.91 4.77
C ASP A 410 -42.54 -13.76 5.30
N MET A 411 -41.24 -13.85 5.04
CA MET A 411 -40.22 -12.90 5.53
C MET A 411 -39.50 -12.31 4.32
N ARG A 412 -39.26 -10.99 4.32
CA ARG A 412 -38.47 -10.30 3.30
C ARG A 412 -37.31 -9.58 3.97
N TYR A 413 -36.15 -9.61 3.34
CA TYR A 413 -34.89 -9.03 3.81
C TYR A 413 -34.08 -8.67 2.57
N ASP A 414 -33.07 -7.83 2.74
CA ASP A 414 -32.11 -7.53 1.70
C ASP A 414 -30.86 -8.39 1.96
N VAL A 415 -30.36 -9.11 0.94
CA VAL A 415 -29.10 -9.86 1.06
C VAL A 415 -27.91 -8.90 1.02
N VAL A 416 -26.78 -9.34 1.55
CA VAL A 416 -25.53 -8.57 1.58
C VAL A 416 -24.50 -9.37 0.77
N PRO A 417 -24.08 -8.89 -0.41
CA PRO A 417 -22.91 -9.43 -1.12
C PRO A 417 -21.65 -9.31 -0.26
N SER A 418 -20.61 -10.09 -0.55
CA SER A 418 -19.33 -9.94 0.16
C SER A 418 -18.48 -8.77 -0.42
N GLU A 419 -17.38 -8.48 0.26
CA GLU A 419 -16.35 -7.50 -0.12
C GLU A 419 -14.97 -8.20 -0.26
N ASN A 420 -14.98 -9.51 -0.55
CA ASN A 420 -13.78 -10.36 -0.70
C ASN A 420 -14.09 -11.44 -1.77
N GLN A 421 -13.83 -11.14 -3.05
CA GLN A 421 -14.13 -12.03 -4.18
C GLN A 421 -12.96 -12.05 -5.16
N ASP A 422 -12.45 -13.26 -5.47
CA ASP A 422 -11.22 -13.45 -6.25
C ASP A 422 -11.43 -13.11 -7.75
N ASP A 423 -10.90 -11.99 -8.24
CA ASP A 423 -11.11 -11.52 -9.62
C ASP A 423 -9.99 -11.92 -10.60
N VAL A 424 -10.31 -11.95 -11.90
CA VAL A 424 -9.36 -12.25 -12.99
C VAL A 424 -9.40 -11.16 -14.06
N ILE A 425 -8.38 -10.30 -14.11
CA ILE A 425 -8.38 -9.08 -14.94
C ILE A 425 -7.17 -9.03 -15.88
N SER A 426 -7.41 -8.78 -17.17
CA SER A 426 -6.41 -8.32 -18.15
C SER A 426 -6.73 -6.89 -18.61
N GLY A 427 -5.74 -6.00 -18.56
CA GLY A 427 -5.79 -4.68 -19.21
C GLY A 427 -5.78 -4.84 -20.73
N GLY A 428 -4.59 -4.95 -21.34
CA GLY A 428 -4.45 -5.43 -22.71
C GLY A 428 -3.37 -4.73 -23.51
N ALA A 429 -3.68 -3.55 -24.08
CA ALA A 429 -2.87 -2.93 -25.14
C ALA A 429 -2.93 -1.39 -25.18
N GLY A 430 -2.71 -0.76 -24.04
CA GLY A 430 -2.40 0.65 -23.87
C GLY A 430 -2.10 0.95 -22.41
N ASN A 431 -2.20 2.20 -21.97
CA ASN A 431 -1.74 2.60 -20.63
C ASN A 431 -2.84 2.44 -19.56
N ASP A 432 -2.94 1.25 -18.98
CA ASP A 432 -4.11 0.84 -18.20
C ASP A 432 -4.02 1.18 -16.71
N THR A 433 -5.17 1.29 -16.05
CA THR A 433 -5.27 1.48 -14.59
C THR A 433 -6.29 0.49 -14.02
N ILE A 434 -5.83 -0.43 -13.17
CA ILE A 434 -6.60 -1.59 -12.71
C ILE A 434 -6.61 -1.65 -11.17
N PHE A 435 -7.79 -1.88 -10.61
CA PHE A 435 -8.00 -2.15 -9.18
C PHE A 435 -8.77 -3.46 -9.02
N GLY A 436 -8.22 -4.45 -8.29
CA GLY A 436 -8.99 -5.63 -7.86
C GLY A 436 -9.96 -5.32 -6.71
N GLU A 437 -9.55 -4.41 -5.82
CA GLU A 437 -10.26 -3.95 -4.61
C GLU A 437 -10.22 -4.94 -3.43
N GLY A 438 -10.62 -6.20 -3.60
CA GLY A 438 -10.60 -7.17 -2.49
C GLY A 438 -11.08 -8.58 -2.85
N GLY A 439 -10.15 -9.53 -2.74
CA GLY A 439 -10.20 -10.92 -3.19
C GLY A 439 -8.78 -11.49 -3.23
N ASP A 440 -8.58 -12.78 -3.46
CA ASP A 440 -7.22 -13.30 -3.81
C ASP A 440 -6.98 -13.08 -5.32
N ASP A 441 -6.71 -11.84 -5.75
CA ASP A 441 -6.91 -11.39 -7.14
C ASP A 441 -5.80 -11.79 -8.13
N THR A 442 -6.15 -11.91 -9.42
CA THR A 442 -5.21 -12.19 -10.53
C THR A 442 -5.28 -11.11 -11.60
N ILE A 443 -4.27 -10.22 -11.62
CA ILE A 443 -4.26 -9.02 -12.48
C ILE A 443 -3.08 -9.08 -13.47
N THR A 444 -3.33 -8.74 -14.74
CA THR A 444 -2.32 -8.62 -15.80
C THR A 444 -2.49 -7.29 -16.56
N GLY A 445 -1.43 -6.48 -16.70
CA GLY A 445 -1.45 -5.26 -17.54
C GLY A 445 -1.28 -5.56 -19.05
N ASP A 446 -0.49 -6.59 -19.36
CA ASP A 446 -0.13 -7.08 -20.70
C ASP A 446 0.85 -6.18 -21.49
N ALA A 447 0.47 -4.98 -21.95
CA ALA A 447 1.30 -4.22 -22.90
C ALA A 447 1.09 -2.68 -22.93
N GLY A 448 1.57 -1.99 -21.89
CA GLY A 448 1.36 -0.56 -21.73
C GLY A 448 2.47 0.22 -21.02
N ALA A 449 2.06 0.91 -19.95
CA ALA A 449 2.89 1.37 -18.85
C ALA A 449 1.90 1.62 -17.72
N ASP A 450 1.66 0.58 -16.94
CA ASP A 450 0.35 0.30 -16.34
C ASP A 450 0.37 0.50 -14.83
N SER A 451 -0.81 0.80 -14.27
CA SER A 451 -0.99 1.07 -12.84
C SER A 451 -1.89 0.00 -12.23
N LEU A 452 -1.27 -1.01 -11.63
CA LEU A 452 -1.96 -2.18 -11.09
C LEU A 452 -2.04 -2.12 -9.57
N SER A 453 -3.25 -2.24 -9.03
CA SER A 453 -3.53 -2.39 -7.61
C SER A 453 -4.30 -3.68 -7.39
N GLY A 454 -3.83 -4.55 -6.49
CA GLY A 454 -4.64 -5.64 -5.93
C GLY A 454 -5.67 -5.05 -4.95
N GLY A 455 -5.52 -5.37 -3.67
CA GLY A 455 -6.02 -4.49 -2.61
C GLY A 455 -6.08 -5.15 -1.24
N ARG A 456 -6.84 -6.25 -1.13
CA ARG A 456 -6.93 -7.08 0.08
C ARG A 456 -7.09 -8.56 -0.27
N GLY A 457 -5.98 -9.29 -0.25
CA GLY A 457 -5.93 -10.74 -0.37
C GLY A 457 -4.50 -11.21 -0.55
N ASP A 458 -4.29 -12.50 -0.86
CA ASP A 458 -2.96 -12.99 -1.27
C ASP A 458 -2.81 -12.80 -2.81
N ASP A 459 -2.62 -11.55 -3.27
CA ASP A 459 -2.79 -11.11 -4.67
C ASP A 459 -1.69 -11.59 -5.65
N SER A 460 -1.99 -11.58 -6.96
CA SER A 460 -1.08 -11.96 -8.06
C SER A 460 -1.08 -10.95 -9.21
N LEU A 461 -0.13 -10.02 -9.20
CA LEU A 461 0.01 -8.95 -10.20
C LEU A 461 1.13 -9.23 -11.22
N VAL A 462 0.80 -9.07 -12.49
CA VAL A 462 1.74 -9.10 -13.63
C VAL A 462 1.62 -7.77 -14.38
N GLY A 463 2.72 -7.05 -14.60
CA GLY A 463 2.75 -5.90 -15.52
C GLY A 463 2.74 -6.39 -16.97
N GLY A 464 3.82 -6.16 -17.71
CA GLY A 464 3.95 -6.74 -19.05
C GLY A 464 5.14 -6.25 -19.87
N ASP A 465 4.86 -5.84 -21.11
CA ASP A 465 5.76 -5.09 -21.99
C ASP A 465 5.51 -3.56 -21.77
N GLY A 466 5.95 -3.00 -20.62
CA GLY A 466 5.69 -1.59 -20.24
C GLY A 466 6.71 -1.00 -19.27
N ASP A 467 6.50 0.25 -18.82
CA ASP A 467 7.23 0.86 -17.67
C ASP A 467 6.22 0.90 -16.48
N ASP A 468 6.04 -0.23 -15.80
CA ASP A 468 4.82 -0.51 -15.00
C ASP A 468 4.94 -0.12 -13.50
N THR A 469 3.80 0.01 -12.82
CA THR A 469 3.71 0.21 -11.35
C THR A 469 2.73 -0.77 -10.73
N LEU A 470 3.23 -1.63 -9.83
CA LEU A 470 2.48 -2.68 -9.15
C LEU A 470 2.38 -2.36 -7.64
N GLU A 471 1.16 -2.25 -7.14
CA GLU A 471 0.83 -2.17 -5.71
C GLU A 471 0.03 -3.43 -5.34
N GLY A 472 0.55 -4.26 -4.44
CA GLY A 472 -0.15 -5.44 -3.93
C GLY A 472 -1.30 -5.02 -3.01
N GLY A 473 -1.13 -5.16 -1.69
CA GLY A 473 -2.01 -4.50 -0.73
C GLY A 473 -1.92 -5.00 0.70
N GLU A 474 -3.08 -5.17 1.35
CA GLU A 474 -3.17 -5.88 2.63
C GLU A 474 -3.04 -7.40 2.42
N GLY A 475 -1.83 -7.88 2.08
CA GLY A 475 -1.67 -9.23 1.50
C GLY A 475 -0.38 -10.00 1.77
N ALA A 476 -0.07 -10.90 0.84
CA ALA A 476 1.13 -11.76 0.79
C ALA A 476 1.53 -12.02 -0.67
N ASP A 477 1.76 -10.92 -1.38
CA ASP A 477 1.45 -10.82 -2.81
C ASP A 477 2.55 -11.38 -3.73
N THR A 478 2.17 -11.74 -4.97
CA THR A 478 3.07 -12.22 -6.01
C THR A 478 3.22 -11.18 -7.10
N LEU A 479 4.40 -10.54 -7.18
CA LEU A 479 4.65 -9.40 -8.08
C LEU A 479 5.60 -9.80 -9.24
N SER A 480 5.12 -9.71 -10.48
CA SER A 480 5.87 -10.03 -11.70
C SER A 480 5.84 -8.84 -12.66
N ALA A 481 6.71 -7.86 -12.43
CA ALA A 481 6.60 -6.54 -13.07
C ALA A 481 6.73 -6.60 -14.60
N GLY A 482 7.68 -7.36 -15.15
CA GLY A 482 7.76 -7.59 -16.59
C GLY A 482 9.06 -7.12 -17.23
N ALA A 483 8.98 -6.08 -18.06
CA ALA A 483 10.00 -5.76 -19.06
C ALA A 483 10.12 -4.27 -19.49
N GLY A 484 10.26 -3.34 -18.54
CA GLY A 484 10.75 -1.98 -18.88
C GLY A 484 11.62 -1.32 -17.82
N MET A 485 10.99 -0.58 -16.92
CA MET A 485 11.59 0.15 -15.79
C MET A 485 10.55 0.16 -14.67
N ASP A 486 10.37 -1.00 -14.04
CA ASP A 486 9.11 -1.32 -13.38
C ASP A 486 9.19 -1.16 -11.85
N PHE A 487 8.14 -0.63 -11.23
CA PHE A 487 8.10 -0.24 -9.82
C PHE A 487 7.18 -1.13 -8.98
N ALA A 488 7.62 -1.48 -7.77
CA ALA A 488 6.74 -1.93 -6.70
C ALA A 488 6.40 -0.76 -5.77
N SER A 489 5.11 -0.51 -5.54
CA SER A 489 4.60 0.56 -4.68
C SER A 489 4.19 0.05 -3.31
N TYR A 490 4.64 0.76 -2.27
CA TYR A 490 4.19 0.58 -0.89
C TYR A 490 3.71 1.91 -0.27
N ALA A 491 3.37 2.88 -1.12
CA ALA A 491 2.98 4.24 -0.71
C ALA A 491 1.71 4.30 0.15
N SER A 492 0.82 3.30 0.05
CA SER A 492 -0.38 3.17 0.89
C SER A 492 -0.13 2.52 2.27
N SER A 493 1.06 1.96 2.50
CA SER A 493 1.35 1.09 3.65
C SER A 493 1.20 1.79 5.00
N ASP A 494 0.43 1.20 5.93
CA ASP A 494 0.17 1.76 7.27
C ASP A 494 1.38 1.70 8.24
N ALA A 495 2.47 1.07 7.80
CA ALA A 495 3.74 0.98 8.51
C ALA A 495 4.91 0.74 7.55
N GLY A 496 6.13 1.05 8.01
CA GLY A 496 7.35 0.94 7.19
C GLY A 496 7.72 -0.49 6.80
N VAL A 497 8.26 -0.61 5.59
CA VAL A 497 8.62 -1.83 4.88
C VAL A 497 10.12 -2.10 4.91
N THR A 498 10.51 -3.34 4.67
CA THR A 498 11.90 -3.80 4.58
C THR A 498 12.01 -4.77 3.43
N ILE A 499 12.58 -4.29 2.32
CA ILE A 499 12.58 -4.96 1.02
C ILE A 499 14.02 -5.16 0.55
N ASN A 500 14.33 -6.36 0.07
CA ASN A 500 15.63 -6.70 -0.48
C ASN A 500 15.47 -7.54 -1.76
N LEU A 501 15.55 -6.87 -2.91
CA LEU A 501 15.38 -7.50 -4.23
C LEU A 501 16.46 -8.57 -4.45
N ALA A 502 17.73 -8.30 -4.04
CA ALA A 502 18.85 -9.24 -4.17
C ALA A 502 18.68 -10.60 -3.46
N ASN A 503 17.71 -10.76 -2.56
CA ASN A 503 17.40 -12.07 -1.98
C ASN A 503 15.91 -12.43 -1.92
N ASN A 504 15.04 -11.60 -2.52
CA ASN A 504 13.59 -11.72 -2.52
C ASN A 504 13.03 -11.89 -1.09
N THR A 505 13.29 -10.88 -0.24
CA THR A 505 12.66 -10.74 1.08
C THR A 505 11.88 -9.43 1.11
N PHE A 506 10.59 -9.54 1.37
CA PHE A 506 9.67 -8.46 1.70
C PHE A 506 9.20 -8.68 3.15
N SER A 507 9.08 -7.60 3.94
CA SER A 507 8.52 -7.67 5.30
C SER A 507 8.19 -6.30 5.89
N GLY A 508 7.10 -6.19 6.66
CA GLY A 508 6.69 -4.95 7.34
C GLY A 508 5.64 -4.21 6.53
N GLY A 509 4.68 -3.57 7.21
CA GLY A 509 3.55 -2.93 6.54
C GLY A 509 2.79 -3.88 5.61
N HIS A 510 2.36 -3.36 4.46
CA HIS A 510 1.75 -4.12 3.37
C HIS A 510 2.67 -5.21 2.82
N ALA A 511 3.99 -5.00 2.85
CA ALA A 511 5.00 -5.94 2.33
C ALA A 511 5.19 -7.24 3.16
N THR A 512 4.17 -7.76 3.84
CA THR A 512 4.29 -8.78 4.90
C THR A 512 3.99 -10.23 4.48
N GLY A 513 4.17 -10.55 3.21
CA GLY A 513 4.30 -11.95 2.76
C GLY A 513 4.98 -12.13 1.41
N ASP A 514 5.25 -11.02 0.75
CA ASP A 514 5.32 -10.88 -0.70
C ASP A 514 6.54 -11.56 -1.31
N VAL A 515 6.42 -11.86 -2.59
CA VAL A 515 7.48 -12.40 -3.43
C VAL A 515 7.47 -11.76 -4.82
N SER A 516 8.64 -11.32 -5.27
CA SER A 516 8.83 -10.99 -6.67
C SER A 516 9.17 -12.23 -7.49
N GLU A 517 8.52 -12.44 -8.63
CA GLU A 517 8.97 -13.41 -9.65
C GLU A 517 10.03 -12.79 -10.61
N GLY A 518 10.09 -11.45 -10.70
CA GLY A 518 11.07 -10.68 -11.47
C GLY A 518 10.55 -9.32 -11.94
N GLY A 519 11.33 -8.65 -12.78
CA GLY A 519 10.97 -7.39 -13.44
C GLY A 519 11.19 -6.11 -12.62
N ILE A 520 10.99 -6.16 -11.29
CA ILE A 520 11.08 -4.97 -10.43
C ILE A 520 12.50 -4.36 -10.48
N ASP A 521 12.61 -3.17 -11.06
CA ASP A 521 13.80 -2.31 -11.05
C ASP A 521 13.68 -1.22 -9.97
N GLY A 522 12.49 -0.70 -9.73
CA GLY A 522 12.23 0.40 -8.80
C GLY A 522 11.35 0.04 -7.60
N ILE A 523 11.42 0.87 -6.55
CA ILE A 523 10.56 0.76 -5.36
C ILE A 523 10.12 2.15 -4.93
N ILE A 524 8.83 2.30 -4.62
CA ILE A 524 8.27 3.46 -3.92
C ILE A 524 7.98 3.03 -2.49
N GLY A 525 8.65 3.65 -1.52
CA GLY A 525 8.44 3.40 -0.09
C GLY A 525 7.15 4.02 0.45
N SER A 526 7.07 4.12 1.77
CA SER A 526 5.85 4.45 2.52
C SER A 526 5.92 5.81 3.24
N ASP A 527 4.85 6.17 3.95
CA ASP A 527 4.81 7.30 4.89
C ASP A 527 5.62 7.04 6.21
N PHE A 528 6.54 6.06 6.21
CA PHE A 528 7.28 5.58 7.38
C PHE A 528 8.73 5.16 7.10
N ALA A 529 9.52 5.06 8.18
CA ALA A 529 10.94 4.71 8.14
C ALA A 529 11.24 3.33 7.52
N ASP A 530 11.78 3.33 6.30
CA ASP A 530 11.92 2.17 5.41
C ASP A 530 13.35 1.65 5.26
N SER A 531 13.49 0.45 4.67
CA SER A 531 14.77 -0.21 4.40
C SER A 531 14.73 -0.92 3.04
N LEU A 532 15.16 -0.23 1.98
CA LEU A 532 15.11 -0.69 0.59
C LEU A 532 16.49 -1.11 0.09
N THR A 533 16.60 -2.24 -0.61
CA THR A 533 17.87 -2.72 -1.20
C THR A 533 17.70 -3.30 -2.61
N GLY A 534 18.59 -2.85 -3.51
CA GLY A 534 18.66 -3.19 -4.94
C GLY A 534 19.08 -4.63 -5.27
N TYR A 535 19.41 -4.87 -6.54
CA TYR A 535 19.72 -6.20 -7.07
C TYR A 535 20.67 -6.23 -8.28
N ASP A 536 21.88 -6.77 -8.07
CA ASP A 536 22.94 -6.86 -9.09
C ASP A 536 23.06 -8.25 -9.75
N GLN A 537 22.33 -8.52 -10.84
CA GLN A 537 22.73 -9.57 -11.81
C GLN A 537 23.66 -8.96 -12.86
N GLU A 538 24.91 -9.46 -13.00
CA GLU A 538 25.95 -8.89 -13.87
C GLU A 538 25.45 -8.50 -15.30
N GLY A 539 25.10 -7.22 -15.49
CA GLY A 539 24.65 -6.61 -16.74
C GLY A 539 24.86 -5.08 -16.71
N PRO A 540 25.02 -4.41 -17.86
CA PRO A 540 25.28 -2.96 -17.92
C PRO A 540 24.00 -2.13 -18.11
N ASP A 541 22.83 -2.75 -17.98
CA ASP A 541 21.51 -2.23 -18.37
C ASP A 541 20.49 -2.33 -17.22
N PHE A 542 20.95 -2.52 -15.97
CA PHE A 542 20.12 -2.50 -14.75
C PHE A 542 20.47 -1.26 -13.92
N THR A 543 19.45 -0.51 -13.52
CA THR A 543 19.52 0.71 -12.70
C THR A 543 18.38 0.63 -11.70
N ASN A 544 18.67 0.59 -10.40
CA ASN A 544 17.60 0.65 -9.41
C ASN A 544 17.15 2.12 -9.21
N GLU A 545 15.84 2.38 -9.22
CA GLU A 545 15.26 3.71 -8.94
C GLU A 545 14.33 3.66 -7.72
N PHE A 546 14.78 4.20 -6.59
CA PHE A 546 14.11 4.10 -5.29
C PHE A 546 13.71 5.47 -4.74
N TYR A 547 12.49 5.55 -4.22
CA TYR A 547 11.95 6.68 -3.47
C TYR A 547 11.69 6.23 -2.01
N GLY A 548 12.24 6.93 -1.02
CA GLY A 548 12.03 6.65 0.40
C GLY A 548 10.61 6.99 0.84
N GLY A 549 10.25 8.27 0.73
CA GLY A 549 8.89 8.77 0.99
C GLY A 549 8.87 9.78 2.14
N LEU A 550 8.19 9.45 3.24
CA LEU A 550 8.26 10.24 4.48
C LEU A 550 8.84 9.37 5.60
N GLY A 551 10.03 9.67 6.11
CA GLY A 551 10.66 8.70 7.00
C GLY A 551 11.99 9.08 7.64
N ASN A 552 12.86 8.07 7.66
CA ASN A 552 14.21 8.07 8.21
C ASN A 552 14.87 6.82 7.61
N ASP A 553 15.09 6.87 6.31
CA ASP A 553 15.07 5.69 5.44
C ASP A 553 16.47 5.17 5.18
N THR A 554 16.56 3.90 4.79
CA THR A 554 17.83 3.26 4.43
C THR A 554 17.75 2.73 3.01
N LEU A 555 18.43 3.40 2.09
CA LEU A 555 18.48 3.05 0.67
C LEU A 555 19.86 2.49 0.31
N ASP A 556 19.91 1.28 -0.23
CA ASP A 556 21.15 0.63 -0.67
C ASP A 556 20.98 0.11 -2.11
N GLY A 557 21.52 0.83 -3.10
CA GLY A 557 21.48 0.42 -4.51
C GLY A 557 22.35 -0.83 -4.80
N ALA A 558 23.30 -1.14 -3.91
CA ALA A 558 24.32 -2.17 -4.02
C ALA A 558 25.32 -1.99 -5.19
N GLY A 559 24.82 -1.81 -6.43
CA GLY A 559 25.64 -1.37 -7.55
C GLY A 559 25.05 -1.64 -8.95
N GLY A 560 24.78 -0.55 -9.66
CA GLY A 560 24.46 -0.52 -11.08
C GLY A 560 24.83 0.84 -11.67
N ALA A 561 23.84 1.72 -11.79
CA ALA A 561 23.98 3.12 -12.10
C ALA A 561 22.72 3.83 -11.59
N ASP A 562 22.62 3.92 -10.28
CA ASP A 562 21.34 3.87 -9.57
C ASP A 562 20.77 5.26 -9.27
N ARG A 563 19.52 5.34 -8.82
CA ARG A 563 18.73 6.58 -8.72
C ARG A 563 17.96 6.58 -7.40
N LEU A 564 18.59 7.06 -6.32
CA LEU A 564 18.09 6.92 -4.95
C LEU A 564 17.69 8.30 -4.39
N PHE A 565 16.45 8.42 -3.94
CA PHE A 565 15.85 9.65 -3.40
C PHE A 565 15.31 9.37 -1.99
N GLY A 566 15.81 10.06 -0.95
CA GLY A 566 15.28 9.93 0.42
C GLY A 566 13.89 10.58 0.58
N GLU A 567 13.78 11.83 0.14
CA GLU A 567 12.59 12.71 0.17
C GLU A 567 12.39 13.48 1.50
N GLU A 568 11.52 13.07 2.44
CA GLU A 568 11.34 13.77 3.75
C GLU A 568 11.79 12.91 4.96
N GLY A 569 13.09 12.87 5.27
CA GLY A 569 13.63 12.20 6.47
C GLY A 569 15.03 12.67 6.90
N ASP A 570 15.58 12.12 8.00
CA ASP A 570 17.05 12.09 8.17
C ASP A 570 17.54 10.72 7.66
N ASP A 571 18.05 10.66 6.44
CA ASP A 571 18.14 9.42 5.67
C ASP A 571 19.57 8.85 5.54
N SER A 572 19.66 7.59 5.11
CA SER A 572 20.89 6.81 5.01
C SER A 572 21.01 6.17 3.62
N ILE A 573 21.61 6.90 2.67
CA ILE A 573 21.70 6.52 1.26
C ILE A 573 23.09 5.95 0.94
N ILE A 574 23.12 4.81 0.25
CA ILE A 574 24.30 4.14 -0.27
C ILE A 574 24.02 3.83 -1.74
N GLY A 575 24.72 4.50 -2.67
CA GLY A 575 24.61 4.18 -4.10
C GLY A 575 25.12 2.76 -4.37
N GLY A 576 26.43 2.57 -4.34
CA GLY A 576 27.06 1.27 -4.51
C GLY A 576 28.31 1.39 -5.36
N THR A 577 28.58 0.39 -6.20
CA THR A 577 29.51 0.53 -7.33
C THR A 577 28.75 0.93 -8.58
N GLY A 578 29.10 2.07 -9.19
CA GLY A 578 28.30 2.59 -10.28
C GLY A 578 28.67 4.03 -10.67
N ALA A 579 27.66 4.72 -11.20
CA ALA A 579 27.73 6.14 -11.56
C ALA A 579 26.39 6.77 -11.17
N ASP A 580 26.14 6.77 -9.87
CA ASP A 580 24.79 6.84 -9.30
C ASP A 580 24.29 8.29 -9.20
N THR A 581 22.99 8.45 -9.06
CA THR A 581 22.32 9.73 -8.79
C THR A 581 21.65 9.63 -7.43
N LEU A 582 22.17 10.36 -6.44
CA LEU A 582 21.73 10.30 -5.05
C LEU A 582 21.17 11.68 -4.66
N ASP A 583 19.98 11.72 -4.07
CA ASP A 583 19.34 12.94 -3.57
C ASP A 583 18.86 12.66 -2.13
N GLY A 584 19.36 13.41 -1.15
CA GLY A 584 18.91 13.27 0.24
C GLY A 584 17.46 13.74 0.37
N GLY A 585 17.26 15.05 0.19
CA GLY A 585 15.96 15.68 0.22
C GLY A 585 15.85 16.70 1.35
N ALA A 586 15.16 16.34 2.43
CA ALA A 586 14.73 17.28 3.46
C ALA A 586 14.94 16.79 4.92
N GLY A 587 16.19 16.48 5.27
CA GLY A 587 16.64 16.38 6.66
C GLY A 587 18.15 16.25 6.77
N ASN A 588 18.67 15.54 7.77
CA ASN A 588 20.11 15.57 8.11
C ASN A 588 20.84 14.33 7.58
N ASP A 589 21.09 14.28 6.28
CA ASP A 589 21.27 13.02 5.56
C ASP A 589 22.69 12.47 5.61
N THR A 590 22.81 11.15 5.51
CA THR A 590 24.08 10.40 5.48
C THR A 590 24.20 9.61 4.18
N ILE A 591 25.02 10.13 3.26
CA ILE A 591 25.20 9.59 1.92
C ILE A 591 26.63 9.06 1.75
N GLU A 592 26.77 7.75 1.47
CA GLU A 592 28.03 7.16 1.00
C GLU A 592 28.19 7.36 -0.51
N VAL A 593 29.39 7.79 -0.94
CA VAL A 593 29.65 8.30 -2.29
C VAL A 593 30.89 7.63 -2.91
N ALA A 594 30.73 7.05 -4.11
CA ALA A 594 31.66 6.18 -4.84
C ALA A 594 32.09 6.76 -6.23
N GLN A 595 32.59 5.93 -7.16
CA GLN A 595 33.37 6.38 -8.34
C GLN A 595 32.55 6.75 -9.59
N GLY A 596 31.61 7.69 -9.47
CA GLY A 596 30.99 8.31 -10.65
C GLY A 596 29.84 9.26 -10.32
N ASP A 597 29.47 9.29 -9.04
CA ASP A 597 28.20 9.73 -8.53
C ASP A 597 27.92 11.21 -8.75
N VAL A 598 26.65 11.53 -8.87
CA VAL A 598 26.09 12.87 -8.79
C VAL A 598 25.17 12.91 -7.57
N VAL A 599 25.62 13.63 -6.54
CA VAL A 599 24.97 13.68 -5.22
C VAL A 599 24.45 15.07 -4.92
N PHE A 600 23.23 15.11 -4.40
CA PHE A 600 22.60 16.27 -3.79
C PHE A 600 22.31 15.95 -2.31
N GLY A 601 22.55 16.90 -1.42
CA GLY A 601 22.06 16.83 -0.02
C GLY A 601 20.62 17.32 0.03
N GLY A 602 20.44 18.60 0.35
CA GLY A 602 19.20 19.33 0.06
C GLY A 602 18.90 20.47 1.04
N ASP A 603 17.95 20.19 1.93
CA ASP A 603 17.46 21.11 2.97
C ASP A 603 17.79 20.55 4.38
N GLY A 604 19.06 20.66 4.83
CA GLY A 604 19.51 20.12 6.13
C GLY A 604 20.93 20.45 6.59
N ASP A 605 21.64 19.52 7.26
CA ASP A 605 23.02 19.68 7.77
C ASP A 605 23.88 18.42 7.46
N ASP A 606 24.24 18.22 6.19
CA ASP A 606 24.46 16.87 5.63
C ASP A 606 25.84 16.20 5.85
N LEU A 607 25.89 14.90 5.52
CA LEU A 607 27.05 14.03 5.62
C LEU A 607 27.35 13.26 4.32
N PHE A 608 28.34 13.74 3.57
CA PHE A 608 28.91 13.00 2.44
C PHE A 608 30.16 12.21 2.87
N LEU A 609 30.12 10.89 2.72
CA LEU A 609 31.19 9.95 3.06
C LEU A 609 31.85 9.42 1.78
N LEU A 610 33.12 9.78 1.54
CA LEU A 610 33.84 9.31 0.34
C LEU A 610 34.40 7.89 0.53
N THR A 611 33.82 6.94 -0.19
CA THR A 611 34.18 5.52 -0.18
C THR A 611 34.93 5.15 -1.46
N ASP A 612 35.89 4.22 -1.36
CA ASP A 612 36.70 3.70 -2.49
C ASP A 612 36.43 2.19 -2.58
N LEU A 613 35.57 1.81 -3.53
CA LEU A 613 35.18 0.42 -3.78
C LEU A 613 36.15 -0.31 -4.72
N GLY A 614 37.20 0.38 -5.23
CA GLY A 614 38.25 -0.20 -6.07
C GLY A 614 37.91 -0.30 -7.55
N GLU A 615 37.03 0.58 -8.03
CA GLU A 615 36.39 0.53 -9.36
C GLU A 615 37.34 0.87 -10.53
N PRO A 616 37.08 0.34 -11.74
CA PRO A 616 38.04 0.33 -12.85
C PRO A 616 38.04 1.61 -13.73
N GLY A 617 37.83 2.80 -13.16
CA GLY A 617 37.79 4.08 -13.87
C GLY A 617 38.71 5.16 -13.29
N THR A 618 38.39 6.42 -13.59
CA THR A 618 38.84 7.63 -12.87
C THR A 618 37.78 8.73 -13.01
N ASP A 619 36.50 8.36 -13.02
CA ASP A 619 35.42 9.29 -13.36
C ASP A 619 35.13 10.27 -12.20
N GLY A 620 34.31 11.28 -12.48
CA GLY A 620 34.20 12.47 -11.65
C GLY A 620 33.02 12.40 -10.70
N ILE A 621 33.30 12.46 -9.39
CA ILE A 621 32.27 12.57 -8.35
C ILE A 621 31.80 14.03 -8.29
N SER A 622 30.50 14.27 -8.24
CA SER A 622 29.89 15.59 -8.10
C SER A 622 29.02 15.61 -6.84
N ILE A 623 29.20 16.61 -5.99
CA ILE A 623 28.43 16.77 -4.73
C ILE A 623 27.96 18.22 -4.62
N ASP A 624 26.67 18.45 -4.41
CA ASP A 624 26.14 19.78 -4.05
C ASP A 624 25.36 19.65 -2.74
N GLY A 625 25.87 20.26 -1.66
CA GLY A 625 25.28 20.09 -0.32
C GLY A 625 23.84 20.58 -0.21
N GLY A 626 23.49 21.64 -0.94
CA GLY A 626 22.22 22.35 -0.78
C GLY A 626 22.41 23.69 -0.09
N THR A 627 21.32 24.31 0.38
CA THR A 627 21.35 25.57 1.17
C THR A 627 20.07 25.83 1.99
N GLY A 628 19.11 24.90 2.04
CA GLY A 628 17.87 25.07 2.80
C GLY A 628 18.01 24.65 4.25
N ASP A 629 17.29 25.35 5.14
CA ASP A 629 17.15 25.17 6.60
C ASP A 629 18.38 24.79 7.50
N GLN A 630 19.59 24.80 6.93
CA GLN A 630 20.91 24.64 7.57
C GLN A 630 21.08 25.36 8.92
N THR A 631 21.65 24.65 9.89
CA THR A 631 21.97 25.17 11.24
C THR A 631 23.43 25.01 11.65
N GLY A 632 24.12 24.03 11.08
CA GLY A 632 25.53 23.69 11.24
C GLY A 632 26.32 23.70 9.92
N GLY A 633 25.68 23.48 8.77
CA GLY A 633 26.27 23.47 7.44
C GLY A 633 26.98 22.16 7.07
N ASP A 634 27.02 21.87 5.78
CA ASP A 634 27.24 20.51 5.25
C ASP A 634 28.70 20.05 5.35
N ILE A 635 28.91 18.74 5.48
CA ILE A 635 30.23 18.18 5.82
C ILE A 635 30.59 16.96 4.97
N LEU A 636 31.41 17.21 3.95
CA LEU A 636 32.13 16.23 3.15
C LEU A 636 33.37 15.68 3.89
N ASP A 637 33.39 14.39 4.25
CA ASP A 637 34.55 13.79 4.93
C ASP A 637 35.64 13.31 3.96
N LEU A 638 36.69 14.12 3.81
CA LEU A 638 37.86 13.88 2.97
C LEU A 638 38.89 12.91 3.58
N THR A 639 38.47 11.90 4.34
CA THR A 639 39.39 11.01 5.06
C THR A 639 39.18 9.54 4.72
N GLY A 640 40.29 8.79 4.59
CA GLY A 640 40.26 7.46 3.99
C GLY A 640 40.63 7.52 2.51
N ALA A 641 39.71 7.94 1.65
CA ALA A 641 39.85 7.86 0.19
C ALA A 641 40.62 9.02 -0.49
N ALA A 642 40.64 10.23 0.08
CA ALA A 642 41.11 11.44 -0.63
C ALA A 642 42.60 11.81 -0.41
N ASP A 643 43.32 12.16 -1.49
CA ASP A 643 44.60 12.88 -1.39
C ASP A 643 44.36 14.35 -1.06
N ARG A 644 44.25 14.64 0.25
CA ARG A 644 44.19 15.99 0.86
C ARG A 644 45.38 16.91 0.49
N GLY A 645 46.36 16.44 -0.29
CA GLY A 645 47.40 17.24 -0.95
C GLY A 645 46.94 17.95 -2.23
N THR A 646 45.85 17.51 -2.85
CA THR A 646 45.29 18.05 -4.11
C THR A 646 44.15 19.05 -3.91
N LEU A 647 43.50 19.03 -2.74
CA LEU A 647 42.35 19.86 -2.35
C LEU A 647 42.52 21.35 -2.71
N SER A 648 41.55 21.88 -3.47
CA SER A 648 41.52 23.23 -4.01
C SER A 648 40.09 23.78 -4.01
N PHE A 649 39.74 24.59 -3.00
CA PHE A 649 38.41 25.18 -2.85
C PHE A 649 38.43 26.71 -2.74
N THR A 650 37.25 27.31 -2.77
CA THR A 650 36.98 28.73 -2.52
C THR A 650 35.68 28.84 -1.73
N THR A 651 35.73 29.58 -0.64
CA THR A 651 34.57 29.87 0.22
C THR A 651 33.92 31.19 -0.21
N ASP A 652 32.60 31.22 -0.41
CA ASP A 652 31.88 32.47 -0.69
C ASP A 652 31.82 33.34 0.59
N PRO A 653 32.22 34.62 0.54
CA PRO A 653 32.27 35.48 1.73
C PRO A 653 30.90 36.07 2.13
N ILE A 654 29.79 35.62 1.55
CA ILE A 654 28.43 36.10 1.82
C ILE A 654 27.59 35.03 2.53
N THR A 655 27.64 33.77 2.08
CA THR A 655 26.87 32.65 2.65
C THR A 655 27.66 31.95 3.76
N GLY A 656 28.73 31.24 3.38
CA GLY A 656 29.48 30.29 4.21
C GLY A 656 30.11 29.20 3.33
N GLU A 657 29.37 28.85 2.27
CA GLU A 657 29.62 27.79 1.29
C GLU A 657 31.03 27.74 0.72
N SER A 658 31.67 26.58 0.82
CA SER A 658 32.87 26.25 0.04
C SER A 658 32.54 25.39 -1.17
N PHE A 659 33.06 25.80 -2.33
CA PHE A 659 33.06 25.01 -3.56
C PHE A 659 34.49 24.72 -4.03
N GLY A 660 34.76 23.55 -4.59
CA GLY A 660 36.12 23.14 -4.91
C GLY A 660 36.27 21.78 -5.57
N THR A 661 37.51 21.31 -5.65
CA THR A 661 37.83 19.94 -6.07
C THR A 661 38.90 19.31 -5.18
N VAL A 662 38.91 17.98 -5.15
CA VAL A 662 39.95 17.14 -4.53
C VAL A 662 40.03 15.80 -5.24
N GLN A 663 41.21 15.20 -5.31
CA GLN A 663 41.46 13.93 -5.98
C GLN A 663 41.47 12.78 -4.96
N LEU A 664 40.85 11.65 -5.33
CA LEU A 664 40.94 10.38 -4.62
C LEU A 664 42.28 9.67 -4.92
N PHE A 665 42.64 8.64 -4.15
CA PHE A 665 43.93 7.95 -4.26
C PHE A 665 44.06 7.03 -5.49
N ASP A 666 42.95 6.62 -6.08
CA ASP A 666 42.84 5.92 -7.37
C ASP A 666 43.22 6.84 -8.56
N GLY A 667 42.80 8.10 -8.49
CA GLY A 667 42.94 9.13 -9.52
C GLY A 667 41.66 9.94 -9.80
N SER A 668 40.51 9.54 -9.25
CA SER A 668 39.19 10.14 -9.48
C SER A 668 39.08 11.55 -8.88
N ILE A 669 38.20 12.40 -9.40
CA ILE A 669 38.10 13.81 -8.99
C ILE A 669 36.73 14.08 -8.39
N VAL A 670 36.71 14.36 -7.09
CA VAL A 670 35.56 14.96 -6.41
C VAL A 670 35.50 16.44 -6.76
N THR A 671 34.34 16.89 -7.22
CA THR A 671 33.94 18.28 -7.34
C THR A 671 32.81 18.52 -6.35
N PHE A 672 32.90 19.58 -5.55
CA PHE A 672 31.87 19.88 -4.55
C PHE A 672 31.45 21.35 -4.56
N SER A 673 30.21 21.62 -4.18
CA SER A 673 29.69 22.93 -3.80
C SER A 673 28.88 22.85 -2.51
N ASN A 674 28.76 24.00 -1.83
CA ASN A 674 28.01 24.20 -0.58
C ASN A 674 28.42 23.20 0.52
N ILE A 675 29.60 23.43 1.12
CA ILE A 675 30.21 22.61 2.18
C ILE A 675 30.97 23.54 3.18
N ASP A 676 30.94 23.27 4.49
CA ASP A 676 31.39 24.22 5.53
C ASP A 676 32.72 23.93 6.30
N GLN A 677 33.03 22.72 6.82
CA GLN A 677 33.88 22.60 8.04
C GLN A 677 35.22 21.77 8.02
N ILE A 678 36.36 22.33 8.55
CA ILE A 678 37.62 21.60 8.95
C ILE A 678 38.51 22.33 10.04
N ILE A 679 38.95 21.67 11.15
CA ILE A 679 39.58 22.25 12.40
C ILE A 679 40.44 21.17 13.19
N CYS A 680 41.44 21.30 14.13
CA CYS A 680 42.57 22.18 14.61
C CYS A 680 43.61 21.36 15.54
N PHE A 681 44.84 21.68 16.10
CA PHE A 681 45.89 22.78 16.22
C PHE A 681 47.45 22.33 16.15
N THR A 682 48.46 23.13 15.69
CA THR A 682 49.61 22.75 14.75
C THR A 682 50.73 21.70 15.09
N PRO A 683 51.35 21.01 14.07
CA PRO A 683 52.57 20.16 14.18
C PRO A 683 53.90 20.89 14.46
N GLY A 684 54.92 20.12 14.85
CA GLY A 684 56.23 20.60 15.30
C GLY A 684 56.21 21.15 16.74
N THR A 685 55.03 21.55 17.22
CA THR A 685 54.74 21.96 18.60
C THR A 685 55.13 20.85 19.58
N ARG A 686 55.99 21.15 20.56
CA ARG A 686 56.45 20.15 21.52
C ARG A 686 55.61 20.12 22.78
N ILE A 687 54.96 18.99 23.01
CA ILE A 687 54.20 18.68 24.22
C ILE A 687 55.12 18.06 25.28
N ARG A 688 54.85 18.34 26.55
CA ARG A 688 55.58 17.75 27.68
C ARG A 688 55.04 16.36 28.01
N THR A 689 55.92 15.36 28.00
CA THR A 689 55.61 13.96 28.34
C THR A 689 56.51 13.43 29.47
N ALA A 690 56.22 12.23 29.97
CA ALA A 690 57.09 11.49 30.89
C ALA A 690 58.52 11.27 30.32
N ALA A 691 58.67 11.20 29.00
CA ALA A 691 59.96 11.06 28.31
C ALA A 691 60.68 12.40 28.08
N GLY A 692 60.07 13.53 28.46
CA GLY A 692 60.52 14.88 28.13
C GLY A 692 59.66 15.53 27.04
N TRP A 693 60.22 16.52 26.35
CA TRP A 693 59.50 17.26 25.29
C TRP A 693 59.54 16.48 23.97
N ARG A 694 58.37 16.14 23.41
CA ARG A 694 58.19 15.46 22.13
C ARG A 694 57.32 16.29 21.21
N ALA A 695 57.60 16.28 19.91
CA ALA A 695 56.76 16.97 18.92
C ALA A 695 55.41 16.26 18.80
N VAL A 696 54.33 17.02 18.62
CA VAL A 696 52.95 16.53 18.70
C VAL A 696 52.65 15.41 17.71
N GLU A 697 53.20 15.51 16.49
CA GLU A 697 53.13 14.52 15.42
C GLU A 697 53.87 13.19 15.72
N THR A 698 54.47 13.07 16.91
CA THR A 698 55.19 11.87 17.36
C THR A 698 54.54 11.21 18.57
N LEU A 699 53.33 11.61 18.96
CA LEU A 699 52.61 11.11 20.14
C LEU A 699 51.57 10.05 19.75
N GLU A 700 51.40 9.04 20.60
CA GLU A 700 50.47 7.93 20.37
C GLU A 700 49.51 7.75 21.56
N THR A 701 48.31 7.20 21.34
CA THR A 701 47.35 6.90 22.41
C THR A 701 47.99 6.01 23.48
N GLY A 702 47.89 6.43 24.73
CA GLY A 702 48.57 5.83 25.89
C GLY A 702 49.83 6.57 26.34
N ASP A 703 50.39 7.50 25.56
CA ASP A 703 51.53 8.31 25.98
C ASP A 703 51.21 9.15 27.23
N LEU A 704 52.14 9.17 28.18
CA LEU A 704 51.97 9.93 29.43
C LEU A 704 52.32 11.40 29.23
N ILE A 705 51.30 12.22 29.01
CA ILE A 705 51.35 13.68 28.94
C ILE A 705 51.47 14.28 30.35
N ALA A 706 52.29 15.31 30.52
CA ALA A 706 52.40 16.01 31.79
C ALA A 706 51.29 17.06 31.95
N THR A 707 50.60 17.06 33.08
CA THR A 707 49.46 17.95 33.36
C THR A 707 49.56 18.64 34.72
N GLN A 708 48.85 19.75 34.92
CA GLN A 708 48.82 20.44 36.22
C GLN A 708 48.02 19.66 37.28
N GLU A 709 46.91 19.05 36.89
CA GLU A 709 45.96 18.40 37.78
C GLU A 709 46.42 17.01 38.26
N SER A 710 46.94 16.20 37.33
CA SER A 710 47.23 14.77 37.57
C SER A 710 48.72 14.43 37.53
N GLY A 711 49.58 15.37 37.10
CA GLY A 711 51.02 15.18 36.99
C GLY A 711 51.44 14.42 35.73
N LEU A 712 51.00 13.18 35.55
CA LEU A 712 51.15 12.39 34.32
C LEU A 712 49.84 11.67 33.98
N SER A 713 49.20 12.10 32.90
CA SER A 713 47.93 11.55 32.38
C SER A 713 48.16 10.82 31.06
N PRO A 714 47.58 9.62 30.83
CA PRO A 714 47.65 8.97 29.54
C PRO A 714 46.79 9.70 28.52
N LEU A 715 47.37 9.94 27.34
CA LEU A 715 46.69 10.38 26.13
C LEU A 715 45.61 9.35 25.78
N ARG A 716 44.36 9.79 25.60
CA ARG A 716 43.22 8.90 25.31
C ARG A 716 42.87 8.86 23.83
N TRP A 717 43.06 9.98 23.15
CA TRP A 717 42.91 10.11 21.72
C TRP A 717 43.80 11.25 21.24
N ILE A 718 44.36 11.08 20.05
CA ILE A 718 45.07 12.10 19.29
C ILE A 718 44.69 11.95 17.82
N ALA A 719 44.50 13.08 17.17
CA ALA A 719 44.10 13.22 15.78
C ALA A 719 44.88 14.37 15.13
N SER A 720 44.89 14.44 13.79
CA SER A 720 45.23 15.67 13.07
C SER A 720 44.40 15.86 11.82
N ASP A 721 44.22 17.13 11.49
CA ASP A 721 43.47 17.64 10.35
C ASP A 721 44.18 18.83 9.73
N ARG A 722 43.96 19.08 8.44
CA ARG A 722 44.68 20.10 7.68
C ARG A 722 43.70 21.02 6.97
N VAL A 723 43.86 22.32 7.23
CA VAL A 723 42.84 23.34 6.95
C VAL A 723 43.50 24.57 6.32
N GLN A 724 42.71 25.46 5.72
CA GLN A 724 43.23 26.72 5.17
C GLN A 724 43.75 27.65 6.28
N GLY A 725 44.96 28.17 6.10
CA GLY A 725 45.69 28.88 7.15
C GLY A 725 45.51 30.40 7.15
N ASP A 726 44.43 30.95 6.59
CA ASP A 726 44.16 32.39 6.57
C ASP A 726 42.72 32.71 7.03
N GLY A 727 42.16 33.87 6.63
CA GLY A 727 40.85 34.32 7.09
C GLY A 727 40.71 34.36 8.62
N ASP A 728 39.64 33.75 9.11
CA ASP A 728 39.37 33.57 10.54
C ASP A 728 39.91 32.26 11.15
N PHE A 729 40.35 31.30 10.31
CA PHE A 729 41.10 30.09 10.72
C PHE A 729 42.62 30.32 10.87
N ALA A 730 43.09 31.51 10.47
CA ALA A 730 44.48 31.93 10.49
C ALA A 730 45.15 31.68 11.84
N PRO A 731 46.18 30.82 11.92
CA PRO A 731 46.76 30.36 13.17
C PRO A 731 47.33 31.52 13.97
N VAL A 732 47.14 31.49 15.28
CA VAL A 732 47.68 32.47 16.21
C VAL A 732 49.09 32.04 16.62
N LEU A 733 50.06 32.87 16.29
CA LEU A 733 51.44 32.74 16.73
C LEU A 733 51.64 33.52 18.04
N ILE A 734 52.12 32.81 19.05
CA ILE A 734 52.49 33.31 20.37
C ILE A 734 54.02 33.22 20.49
N PRO A 735 54.76 34.34 20.40
CA PRO A 735 56.22 34.33 20.42
C PRO A 735 56.83 33.72 21.70
N ALA A 736 58.00 33.11 21.57
CA ALA A 736 58.74 32.49 22.67
C ALA A 736 58.99 33.47 23.83
N GLY A 737 58.54 33.10 25.03
CA GLY A 737 58.67 33.90 26.25
C GLY A 737 57.63 35.01 26.41
N THR A 738 56.58 35.05 25.57
CA THR A 738 55.40 35.90 25.83
C THR A 738 54.58 35.36 27.01
N LEU A 739 54.52 34.03 27.20
CA LEU A 739 53.84 33.38 28.33
C LEU A 739 54.84 32.86 29.39
N PRO A 740 54.43 32.70 30.67
CA PRO A 740 55.28 32.13 31.70
C PRO A 740 55.72 30.70 31.34
N GLY A 741 57.00 30.37 31.56
CA GLY A 741 57.56 29.04 31.26
C GLY A 741 57.83 28.74 29.78
N GLN A 742 57.22 29.49 28.86
CA GLN A 742 57.37 29.32 27.41
C GLN A 742 58.81 29.53 26.95
N PHE A 743 59.34 28.59 26.16
CA PHE A 743 60.70 28.61 25.62
C PHE A 743 60.77 28.52 24.08
N GLY A 744 59.66 28.21 23.41
CA GLY A 744 59.55 28.21 21.95
C GLY A 744 58.33 28.99 21.46
N ASP A 745 58.34 29.32 20.17
CA ASP A 745 57.18 29.94 19.51
C ASP A 745 56.05 28.90 19.47
N LEU A 746 54.88 29.25 20.01
CA LEU A 746 53.70 28.38 20.02
C LEU A 746 52.73 28.84 18.93
N LYS A 747 52.34 27.95 18.01
CA LYS A 747 51.41 28.23 16.93
C LYS A 747 50.17 27.35 17.10
N VAL A 748 49.01 27.96 17.27
CA VAL A 748 47.77 27.27 17.65
C VAL A 748 46.58 27.81 16.86
N SER A 749 45.45 27.11 16.91
CA SER A 749 44.25 27.61 16.26
C SER A 749 43.67 28.84 16.98
N PRO A 750 42.86 29.65 16.28
CA PRO A 750 42.20 30.82 16.85
C PRO A 750 41.42 30.55 18.14
N GLN A 751 40.70 29.44 18.23
CA GLN A 751 39.86 29.12 19.39
C GLN A 751 40.63 28.45 20.56
N HIS A 752 41.80 27.85 20.29
CA HIS A 752 42.57 27.12 21.31
C HIS A 752 42.93 28.00 22.51
N ARG A 753 42.68 27.52 23.73
CA ARG A 753 42.72 28.34 24.95
C ARG A 753 44.02 28.21 25.72
N ILE A 754 44.66 29.38 25.89
CA ILE A 754 45.84 29.58 26.71
C ILE A 754 45.43 29.79 28.17
N LEU A 755 46.22 29.26 29.11
CA LEU A 755 46.00 29.50 30.54
C LEU A 755 46.56 30.88 30.95
N MET A 756 45.70 31.71 31.53
CA MET A 756 46.05 33.01 32.10
C MET A 756 45.86 32.96 33.62
N ARG A 757 46.85 33.44 34.37
CA ARG A 757 46.85 33.43 35.85
C ARG A 757 47.10 34.81 36.45
N GLY A 758 46.60 35.06 37.66
CA GLY A 758 47.07 36.15 38.54
C GLY A 758 45.97 36.96 39.23
N PRO A 759 46.35 37.98 40.04
CA PRO A 759 45.41 38.74 40.89
C PRO A 759 44.31 39.47 40.10
N ALA A 760 44.57 39.84 38.85
CA ALA A 760 43.58 40.43 37.96
C ALA A 760 42.44 39.44 37.60
N ALA A 761 42.73 38.14 37.49
CA ALA A 761 41.71 37.11 37.28
C ALA A 761 40.89 36.89 38.57
N GLU A 762 41.56 36.75 39.72
CA GLU A 762 40.90 36.56 41.02
C GLU A 762 39.93 37.71 41.34
N MET A 763 40.35 38.96 41.10
CA MET A 763 39.55 40.16 41.32
C MET A 763 38.35 40.30 40.36
N LEU A 764 38.46 39.80 39.13
CA LEU A 764 37.40 39.93 38.11
C LEU A 764 36.40 38.77 38.13
N PHE A 765 36.87 37.55 38.33
CA PHE A 765 36.11 36.31 38.11
C PHE A 765 36.03 35.40 39.35
N GLY A 766 36.70 35.77 40.45
CA GLY A 766 36.71 34.96 41.69
C GLY A 766 37.61 33.73 41.65
N VAL A 767 38.40 33.56 40.60
CA VAL A 767 39.36 32.45 40.40
C VAL A 767 40.70 32.99 39.91
N ASP A 768 41.80 32.43 40.40
CA ASP A 768 43.17 32.88 40.10
C ASP A 768 43.71 32.38 38.75
N GLU A 769 42.98 31.46 38.09
CA GLU A 769 43.35 30.78 36.84
C GLU A 769 42.13 30.72 35.89
N VAL A 770 42.30 31.20 34.65
CA VAL A 770 41.24 31.28 33.61
C VAL A 770 41.78 30.94 32.21
N PHE A 771 40.94 30.38 31.36
CA PHE A 771 41.27 30.07 29.96
C PHE A 771 40.86 31.19 29.01
N VAL A 772 41.75 31.56 28.08
CA VAL A 772 41.50 32.58 27.04
C VAL A 772 41.87 32.04 25.67
N ALA A 773 40.89 31.98 24.76
CA ALA A 773 41.11 31.60 23.36
C ALA A 773 42.17 32.50 22.69
N ALA A 774 43.09 31.91 21.94
CA ALA A 774 44.27 32.59 21.40
C ALA A 774 43.91 33.82 20.52
N ILE A 775 42.79 33.79 19.82
CA ILE A 775 42.29 34.93 19.03
C ILE A 775 42.03 36.18 19.89
N HIS A 776 41.55 36.02 21.14
CA HIS A 776 41.33 37.12 22.07
C HIS A 776 42.63 37.70 22.66
N LEU A 777 43.77 37.03 22.43
CA LEU A 777 45.10 37.53 22.80
C LEU A 777 45.81 38.30 21.66
N VAL A 778 45.26 38.31 20.44
CA VAL A 778 45.90 38.97 19.28
C VAL A 778 46.09 40.48 19.54
N GLY A 779 47.32 40.94 19.33
CA GLY A 779 47.77 42.30 19.63
C GLY A 779 48.41 42.46 21.02
N TRP A 780 48.22 41.51 21.95
CA TRP A 780 48.85 41.52 23.27
C TRP A 780 50.28 40.94 23.18
N HIS A 781 51.28 41.68 23.67
CA HIS A 781 52.69 41.25 23.75
C HIS A 781 53.26 40.52 22.52
N GLY A 782 52.89 40.97 21.31
CA GLY A 782 53.40 40.45 20.03
C GLY A 782 52.65 39.24 19.47
N ILE A 783 51.62 38.73 20.17
CA ILE A 783 50.73 37.68 19.66
C ILE A 783 49.98 38.20 18.42
N ARG A 784 49.91 37.38 17.37
CA ARG A 784 49.36 37.78 16.07
C ARG A 784 48.80 36.57 15.31
N ARG A 785 47.86 36.81 14.39
CA ARG A 785 47.62 35.88 13.29
C ARG A 785 48.90 35.73 12.46
N ASP A 786 49.17 34.53 11.98
CA ASP A 786 50.35 34.17 11.19
C ASP A 786 49.97 33.36 9.95
N PRO A 787 49.31 34.01 8.96
CA PRO A 787 48.65 33.31 7.87
C PRO A 787 49.61 32.47 7.02
N ALA A 788 49.13 31.31 6.58
CA ALA A 788 49.84 30.38 5.70
C ALA A 788 48.85 29.73 4.73
N PRO A 789 49.28 29.21 3.56
CA PRO A 789 48.36 28.63 2.58
C PRO A 789 47.53 27.45 3.13
N ALA A 790 48.17 26.58 3.90
CA ALA A 790 47.51 25.50 4.63
C ALA A 790 48.25 25.25 5.94
N VAL A 791 47.52 24.79 6.95
CA VAL A 791 48.02 24.54 8.29
C VAL A 791 47.46 23.18 8.74
N GLU A 792 48.36 22.21 8.89
CA GLU A 792 48.01 20.99 9.63
C GLU A 792 47.92 21.34 11.11
N TYR A 793 47.10 20.58 11.82
CA TYR A 793 46.57 20.96 13.10
C TYR A 793 46.09 19.67 13.85
N TYR A 794 46.66 19.35 15.02
CA TYR A 794 46.43 18.19 15.89
C TYR A 794 45.54 18.47 17.11
N HIS A 795 44.72 17.52 17.55
CA HIS A 795 43.97 17.58 18.82
C HIS A 795 44.40 16.48 19.80
N LEU A 796 44.37 16.76 21.12
CA LEU A 796 44.83 15.83 22.17
C LEU A 796 43.84 15.74 23.33
N ALA A 797 43.06 14.66 23.40
CA ALA A 797 42.09 14.44 24.47
C ALA A 797 42.66 13.52 25.57
N LEU A 798 42.34 13.87 26.83
CA LEU A 798 42.73 13.12 28.03
C LEU A 798 41.47 12.54 28.70
N ALA A 799 41.61 11.83 29.82
CA ALA A 799 40.46 11.24 30.53
C ALA A 799 39.46 12.26 31.15
N ARG A 800 39.68 13.56 30.91
CA ARG A 800 38.88 14.75 31.23
C ARG A 800 39.64 15.97 30.70
N HIS A 801 39.06 17.16 30.75
CA HIS A 801 39.80 18.40 30.50
C HIS A 801 40.89 18.65 31.57
N GLU A 802 42.14 18.88 31.17
CA GLU A 802 43.28 19.23 32.06
C GLU A 802 44.16 20.33 31.43
N VAL A 803 45.00 20.99 32.23
CA VAL A 803 46.03 21.91 31.74
C VAL A 803 47.27 21.11 31.33
N ILE A 804 47.66 21.20 30.06
CA ILE A 804 48.87 20.59 29.50
C ILE A 804 49.96 21.65 29.25
N PHE A 805 51.16 21.20 28.86
CA PHE A 805 52.27 22.09 28.54
C PHE A 805 52.74 21.93 27.09
N ALA A 806 52.65 23.00 26.30
CA ALA A 806 53.08 23.07 24.90
C ALA A 806 54.13 24.18 24.73
N GLU A 807 55.31 23.87 24.19
CA GLU A 807 56.45 24.81 24.06
C GLU A 807 56.85 25.54 25.36
N GLY A 808 56.51 24.95 26.52
CA GLY A 808 56.71 25.52 27.86
C GLY A 808 55.56 26.39 28.36
N ALA A 809 54.66 26.83 27.48
CA ALA A 809 53.44 27.53 27.87
C ALA A 809 52.40 26.54 28.44
N GLU A 810 51.49 27.07 29.25
CA GLU A 810 50.39 26.32 29.87
C GLU A 810 49.11 26.55 29.07
N THR A 811 48.47 25.47 28.63
CA THR A 811 47.41 25.52 27.63
C THR A 811 46.42 24.36 27.84
N GLU A 812 45.27 24.39 27.18
CA GLU A 812 44.26 23.34 27.32
C GLU A 812 44.65 22.02 26.61
N SER A 813 44.28 20.87 27.18
CA SER A 813 43.97 19.67 26.39
C SER A 813 42.77 19.92 25.49
N PHE A 814 42.48 19.08 24.51
CA PHE A 814 41.23 19.18 23.77
C PHE A 814 40.00 18.98 24.69
N PHE A 815 38.97 19.80 24.50
CA PHE A 815 37.69 19.73 25.22
C PHE A 815 36.62 19.07 24.35
N VAL A 816 36.18 17.87 24.75
CA VAL A 816 35.11 17.13 24.09
C VAL A 816 33.76 17.67 24.57
N GLY A 817 33.15 18.54 23.76
CA GLY A 817 31.81 19.12 23.96
C GLY A 817 31.54 20.19 22.90
N LYS A 818 30.27 20.44 22.53
CA LYS A 818 29.81 21.19 21.34
C LYS A 818 30.89 21.89 20.51
N SER A 819 31.35 23.08 20.87
CA SER A 819 32.34 23.86 20.07
C SER A 819 33.80 23.38 20.08
N GLY A 820 34.04 22.15 20.54
CA GLY A 820 35.20 21.35 20.14
C GLY A 820 34.83 20.24 19.13
N LEU A 821 33.61 19.71 19.20
CA LEU A 821 33.06 18.70 18.28
C LEU A 821 32.73 19.29 16.91
N GLU A 822 32.20 20.54 16.88
CA GLU A 822 32.16 21.50 15.74
C GLU A 822 33.58 21.88 15.24
N GLY A 823 34.54 20.98 15.40
CA GLY A 823 35.96 21.28 15.48
C GLY A 823 36.88 20.13 15.16
N ILE A 824 36.38 19.02 14.60
CA ILE A 824 37.14 17.82 14.21
C ILE A 824 36.51 17.22 12.93
N SER A 825 37.30 16.62 12.02
CA SER A 825 36.74 15.80 10.91
C SER A 825 35.96 14.57 11.41
N LYS A 826 34.99 14.09 10.63
CA LYS A 826 34.05 13.03 11.06
C LYS A 826 34.76 11.68 11.37
N ILE A 827 35.79 11.23 10.64
CA ILE A 827 36.64 10.08 11.05
C ILE A 827 37.36 10.32 12.38
N ASN A 828 37.91 11.51 12.61
CA ASN A 828 38.62 11.80 13.85
C ASN A 828 37.63 11.93 15.02
N LEU A 829 36.38 12.34 14.77
CA LEU A 829 35.25 12.28 15.70
C LEU A 829 34.79 10.84 15.99
N ALA A 830 34.68 9.96 14.99
CA ALA A 830 34.39 8.53 15.21
C ALA A 830 35.49 7.86 16.05
N ARG A 831 36.76 8.18 15.79
CA ARG A 831 37.90 7.76 16.64
C ARG A 831 37.83 8.34 18.06
N LEU A 832 37.22 9.51 18.23
CA LEU A 832 37.01 10.14 19.53
C LEU A 832 35.89 9.44 20.30
N TRP A 833 34.76 9.12 19.67
CA TRP A 833 33.69 8.33 20.28
C TRP A 833 34.18 6.94 20.67
N ALA A 834 34.98 6.26 19.83
CA ALA A 834 35.63 4.99 20.19
C ALA A 834 36.55 5.11 21.44
N ALA A 835 37.17 6.27 21.67
CA ALA A 835 37.97 6.55 22.87
C ALA A 835 37.12 7.02 24.08
N PHE A 836 35.94 7.58 23.84
CA PHE A 836 35.01 8.12 24.84
C PHE A 836 33.53 7.75 24.59
N PRO A 837 33.12 6.46 24.63
CA PRO A 837 31.75 6.02 24.26
C PRO A 837 30.63 6.45 25.24
N HIS A 838 30.94 7.35 26.16
CA HIS A 838 30.00 7.95 27.12
C HIS A 838 29.63 9.38 26.74
N VAL A 839 30.34 10.01 25.80
CA VAL A 839 30.10 11.40 25.37
C VAL A 839 29.23 11.46 24.11
N GLU A 840 29.32 10.44 23.25
CA GLU A 840 28.36 10.09 22.18
C GLU A 840 26.89 10.32 22.58
N ARG A 841 26.53 9.97 23.83
CA ARG A 841 25.13 9.97 24.32
C ARG A 841 24.75 11.23 25.11
N SER A 842 25.69 12.14 25.35
CA SER A 842 25.48 13.43 26.02
C SER A 842 26.78 14.24 26.05
N GLU A 843 26.79 15.42 25.44
CA GLU A 843 27.97 16.30 25.39
C GLU A 843 28.53 16.67 26.77
N ASP A 844 27.66 16.81 27.78
CA ASP A 844 28.03 17.13 29.16
C ASP A 844 28.85 16.00 29.84
N ALA A 845 28.85 14.78 29.30
CA ALA A 845 29.42 13.59 29.95
C ALA A 845 30.95 13.56 30.02
N TYR A 846 31.66 14.37 29.20
CA TYR A 846 33.11 14.58 29.35
C TYR A 846 33.46 15.41 30.60
N GLY A 847 32.48 16.12 31.15
CA GLY A 847 32.58 16.93 32.35
C GLY A 847 33.03 18.37 32.09
N GLN A 848 33.20 19.13 33.18
CA GLN A 848 33.47 20.56 33.11
C GLN A 848 34.89 20.89 32.64
N THR A 849 35.05 22.05 32.01
CA THR A 849 36.36 22.58 31.61
C THR A 849 37.27 22.78 32.83
N ALA A 850 38.56 22.46 32.70
CA ALA A 850 39.52 22.54 33.81
C ALA A 850 39.59 23.92 34.49
N ARG A 851 39.32 25.01 33.74
CA ARG A 851 39.23 26.40 34.23
C ARG A 851 38.09 27.13 33.54
N LEU A 852 37.66 28.25 34.12
CA LEU A 852 36.67 29.15 33.54
C LEU A 852 37.16 29.72 32.20
N CYS A 853 36.38 29.53 31.14
CA CYS A 853 36.67 30.01 29.79
C CYS A 853 36.07 31.41 29.56
N LEU A 854 36.91 32.40 29.22
CA LEU A 854 36.49 33.80 29.05
C LEU A 854 36.02 34.12 27.63
N LYS A 855 34.95 34.92 27.54
CA LYS A 855 34.45 35.54 26.29
C LYS A 855 35.33 36.74 25.88
N ALA A 856 35.24 37.16 24.62
CA ALA A 856 36.08 38.21 24.03
C ALA A 856 36.21 39.50 24.88
N PHE A 857 35.09 40.00 25.43
CA PHE A 857 35.07 41.22 26.24
C PHE A 857 35.62 41.01 27.66
N GLU A 858 35.55 39.79 28.19
CA GLU A 858 36.04 39.39 29.51
C GLU A 858 37.56 39.20 29.46
N ALA A 859 38.04 38.51 28.42
CA ALA A 859 39.45 38.41 28.08
C ALA A 859 40.07 39.81 27.93
N LYS A 860 39.44 40.70 27.15
CA LYS A 860 39.90 42.10 27.05
C LYS A 860 39.92 42.81 28.41
N ALA A 861 38.86 42.68 29.22
CA ALA A 861 38.79 43.29 30.55
C ALA A 861 39.87 42.78 31.52
N LEU A 862 40.36 41.54 31.33
CA LEU A 862 41.51 40.98 32.02
C LEU A 862 42.83 41.57 31.49
N LEU A 863 43.06 41.55 30.18
CA LEU A 863 44.28 42.05 29.54
C LEU A 863 44.50 43.56 29.79
N ASP A 864 43.43 44.36 29.82
CA ASP A 864 43.45 45.79 30.18
C ASP A 864 43.89 46.05 31.64
N ARG A 865 43.97 45.01 32.49
CA ARG A 865 44.33 45.10 33.92
C ARG A 865 45.62 44.37 34.29
N ILE A 866 46.11 43.42 33.49
CA ILE A 866 47.39 42.73 33.75
C ILE A 866 48.55 43.69 33.45
N ALA A 867 49.28 44.11 34.49
CA ALA A 867 50.49 44.90 34.31
C ALA A 867 51.67 44.02 33.84
N PRO A 868 52.62 44.53 33.02
CA PRO A 868 53.74 43.75 32.45
C PRO A 868 54.75 43.10 33.42
N LEU A 869 54.48 43.12 34.73
CA LEU A 869 55.33 42.56 35.79
C LEU A 869 54.61 41.52 36.66
N GLU A 870 53.29 41.31 36.51
CA GLU A 870 52.53 40.40 37.39
C GLU A 870 52.65 38.92 36.98
N LEU A 871 52.95 38.64 35.71
CA LEU A 871 53.19 37.29 35.16
C LEU A 871 54.44 36.56 35.72
N TYR A 872 55.22 37.22 36.58
CA TYR A 872 56.50 36.71 37.10
C TYR A 872 56.46 36.24 38.57
N ALA A 873 55.28 36.12 39.18
CA ALA A 873 55.12 35.63 40.55
C ALA A 873 54.81 34.11 40.57
N PRO A 874 55.78 33.22 40.91
CA PRO A 874 55.51 31.79 40.97
C PRO A 874 54.62 31.42 42.18
N PRO A 875 53.60 30.55 42.01
CA PRO A 875 52.73 30.12 43.10
C PRO A 875 53.48 29.28 44.15
N THR A 876 53.10 29.45 45.42
CA THR A 876 53.85 28.95 46.59
C THR A 876 53.53 27.50 46.99
N ARG A 877 53.18 26.62 46.05
CA ARG A 877 52.97 25.18 46.32
C ARG A 877 54.26 24.39 46.10
N GLU A 878 54.79 23.82 47.17
CA GLU A 878 55.96 22.93 47.13
C GLU A 878 55.70 21.70 46.27
N THR A 879 56.69 21.32 45.45
CA THR A 879 56.62 20.16 44.57
C THR A 879 56.68 18.84 45.37
N LYS A 880 55.71 17.96 45.12
CA LYS A 880 55.84 16.52 45.36
C LYS A 880 55.76 15.74 44.05
N VAL A 881 56.85 15.82 43.29
CA VAL A 881 57.20 14.77 42.32
C VAL A 881 58.28 13.93 43.01
N SER A 882 58.01 12.64 43.23
CA SER A 882 58.96 11.72 43.87
C SER A 882 59.03 10.40 43.13
N ALA A 883 60.11 10.23 42.36
CA ALA A 883 60.58 9.00 41.73
C ALA A 883 59.55 8.23 40.88
#